data_AF-A0A520PUB4-F1
#
_entry.id   AF-A0A520PUB4-F1
#
_cell.length_a   1.000
_cell.length_b   1.000
_cell.length_c   1.000
_cell.angle_alpha   90.00
_cell.angle_beta   90.00
_cell.angle_gamma   90.00
#
_symmetry.space_group_name_H-M   'P 1'
#
loop_
_entity.id
_entity.type
_entity.pdbx_description
1 polymer ?
#
loop_
_entity_poly.entity_id
_entity_poly.type
_entity_poly.pdbx_seq_one_letter_code
_entity_poly.pdbx_strand_id
1 'polypeptide(L)'
;MFAPAGGVSTLRPAATVAPLMPRDWSKEEIRRYLGEEHGCWLTHAEDGDVREGAASGGTTSQLLINMLEGGHVDGVLVWRMATDGARPYAEPFVATRREEVLSARGSKYTAVSYPKQAMPVIEAFDGRLAVVAVPCDASYLRRKMKRDPALERKIRCVVTLFCGHNSEPALTELIVRKHGMDWADVRSFRYRTGKWRGRLTFESHDGRSVDIPTRTFTHYQNLHLFSERKCLNCVDHFGFDGDICTGDIWSLAHRKREVKPTLVVAKTERGRALLDACWEGVAREEVSPHVVLDGNSRGMTYHYHLSARAEAGRPLGVKIRDPLRLPVTPLDRAVASVGVFNYWWSHHPRYGALVEKLPFGAIQAYIYAFKGLQQLNLFLYRPFPPEDKVSIIGATVTGNRGAEAMLVTTLGRVRDALPDARFVVHSYFPERDRELVSDLGVEVVDATPLALVTQYFPFSIADGVLSKVGLGVPRSWMPRNVRELKESRVLVDVFGVSYSDGREKFLPFNVLSNWPAMLLGTPVVKLSQALGGYDGKLNRAVAKWMLGKTAKVFARGRASEAMTRALGLKEETLGFAPDVAFAYEPRYALSDENPAFRDATVARLRELRAGGDEVLVLSVSAVVRQKCKKRGLDYEAVMAEVTRRLLARGLVVALFPNATREGTDSLHNNDLPIIAEIASRVGNDERLVLVDRDLNTAGLRAVLAEADYLVASRFHAMIAGLCLGVPTMVLGWGHKYAEVLEQLEIGEHAYDYTSLDADSLLTRIDAFLERSDDVAARIRRNIERVKAESAAQFDWLVSFLVPRLEVCTPDDAETPERPEPLRREP
;
A
#
# COMPACT_ATOMS: atom_id res chain seq x y z
N MET A 1 -19.10 -10.37 59.21
CA MET A 1 -19.78 -11.51 58.55
C MET A 1 -19.90 -11.16 57.07
N PHE A 2 -19.54 -12.09 56.19
CA PHE A 2 -19.34 -11.98 54.73
C PHE A 2 -17.93 -11.60 54.24
N ALA A 3 -17.38 -12.52 53.45
CA ALA A 3 -16.05 -12.58 52.85
C ALA A 3 -15.98 -11.80 51.53
N PRO A 4 -14.77 -11.44 51.04
CA PRO A 4 -14.57 -11.13 49.63
C PRO A 4 -14.11 -12.38 48.85
N ALA A 5 -14.67 -12.49 47.66
CA ALA A 5 -14.51 -13.56 46.70
C ALA A 5 -13.18 -13.51 45.94
N GLY A 6 -12.68 -14.71 45.62
CA GLY A 6 -12.07 -15.10 44.33
C GLY A 6 -11.04 -14.16 43.71
N GLY A 7 -9.77 -14.35 44.07
CA GLY A 7 -8.64 -13.78 43.33
C GLY A 7 -8.54 -14.38 41.93
N VAL A 8 -8.78 -13.57 40.91
CA VAL A 8 -8.30 -13.82 39.55
C VAL A 8 -6.76 -13.75 39.60
N SER A 9 -6.12 -14.90 39.45
CA SER A 9 -4.66 -15.00 39.31
C SER A 9 -4.22 -14.27 38.05
N THR A 10 -3.89 -12.99 38.19
CA THR A 10 -3.15 -12.23 37.17
C THR A 10 -1.76 -12.85 37.03
N LEU A 11 -1.60 -13.75 36.05
CA LEU A 11 -0.30 -14.21 35.59
C LEU A 11 0.54 -12.98 35.22
N ARG A 12 1.61 -12.73 35.97
CA ARG A 12 2.62 -11.72 35.61
C ARG A 12 3.12 -12.01 34.19
N PRO A 13 3.26 -10.99 33.31
CA PRO A 13 3.80 -11.20 31.98
C PRO A 13 5.23 -11.72 32.11
N ALA A 14 5.46 -12.95 31.65
CA ALA A 14 6.79 -13.52 31.54
C ALA A 14 7.62 -12.63 30.61
N ALA A 15 8.77 -12.17 31.09
CA ALA A 15 9.70 -11.32 30.34
C ALA A 15 9.93 -11.86 28.92
N THR A 16 9.38 -11.14 27.94
CA THR A 16 9.55 -11.37 26.52
C THR A 16 11.02 -11.22 26.17
N VAL A 17 11.72 -12.34 25.94
CA VAL A 17 12.98 -12.30 25.19
C VAL A 17 12.61 -11.98 23.75
N ALA A 18 12.63 -10.68 23.43
CA ALA A 18 12.42 -10.17 22.09
C ALA A 18 13.44 -10.81 21.12
N PRO A 19 13.09 -10.98 19.82
CA PRO A 19 14.08 -11.27 18.80
C PRO A 19 15.19 -10.21 18.86
N LEU A 20 16.43 -10.58 18.53
CA LEU A 20 17.58 -9.66 18.48
C LEU A 20 17.30 -8.37 17.67
N MET A 21 16.31 -8.38 16.76
CA MET A 21 15.57 -7.23 16.24
C MET A 21 14.13 -7.67 15.86
N PRO A 22 13.05 -7.13 16.44
CA PRO A 22 11.69 -7.34 15.94
C PRO A 22 11.58 -6.81 14.51
N ARG A 23 10.90 -7.54 13.63
CA ARG A 23 10.67 -7.04 12.26
C ARG A 23 9.46 -6.11 12.28
N ASP A 24 9.69 -4.90 11.80
CA ASP A 24 8.66 -3.90 11.56
C ASP A 24 7.94 -4.25 10.25
N TRP A 25 6.99 -5.20 10.32
CA TRP A 25 6.11 -5.55 9.20
C TRP A 25 5.13 -4.41 8.95
N SER A 26 5.06 -3.91 7.72
CA SER A 26 4.02 -2.94 7.39
C SER A 26 2.64 -3.62 7.38
N LYS A 27 1.55 -2.83 7.53
CA LYS A 27 0.16 -3.32 7.37
C LYS A 27 -0.04 -4.04 6.03
N GLU A 28 0.71 -3.62 5.03
CA GLU A 28 0.71 -4.16 3.68
C GLU A 28 1.36 -5.55 3.61
N GLU A 29 2.54 -5.69 4.21
CA GLU A 29 3.20 -6.99 4.32
C GLU A 29 2.35 -7.97 5.12
N ILE A 30 1.65 -7.48 6.16
CA ILE A 30 0.66 -8.27 6.90
C ILE A 30 -0.47 -8.73 5.96
N ARG A 31 -1.12 -7.82 5.24
CA ARG A 31 -2.20 -8.19 4.32
C ARG A 31 -1.73 -9.12 3.22
N ARG A 32 -0.52 -8.93 2.69
CA ARG A 32 0.03 -9.76 1.61
C ARG A 32 0.41 -11.16 2.06
N TYR A 33 1.06 -11.26 3.21
CA TYR A 33 1.54 -12.54 3.71
C TYR A 33 0.46 -13.27 4.49
N LEU A 34 -0.22 -12.61 5.42
CA LEU A 34 -1.24 -13.22 6.25
C LEU A 34 -2.61 -13.25 5.55
N GLY A 35 -2.89 -12.31 4.65
CA GLY A 35 -4.23 -12.05 4.10
C GLY A 35 -5.05 -11.11 4.99
N GLU A 36 -6.35 -10.96 4.69
CA GLU A 36 -7.32 -10.31 5.58
C GLU A 36 -7.29 -10.93 6.98
N GLU A 37 -7.37 -10.11 8.03
CA GLU A 37 -7.47 -10.58 9.39
C GLU A 37 -8.52 -9.78 10.16
N HIS A 38 -9.14 -10.43 11.14
CA HIS A 38 -10.06 -9.80 12.09
C HIS A 38 -9.68 -10.16 13.53
N GLY A 39 -8.39 -10.26 13.81
CA GLY A 39 -7.83 -10.66 15.11
C GLY A 39 -6.98 -11.93 15.05
N CYS A 40 -5.98 -11.98 15.94
CA CYS A 40 -5.01 -13.06 16.08
C CYS A 40 -4.84 -13.46 17.55
N TRP A 41 -4.73 -14.75 17.83
CA TRP A 41 -4.59 -15.27 19.20
C TRP A 41 -3.55 -16.38 19.28
N LEU A 42 -2.81 -16.41 20.39
CA LEU A 42 -2.14 -17.60 20.90
C LEU A 42 -3.10 -18.35 21.81
N THR A 43 -3.28 -19.64 21.59
CA THR A 43 -4.35 -20.41 22.24
C THR A 43 -3.90 -21.80 22.64
N HIS A 44 -4.57 -22.39 23.63
CA HIS A 44 -4.54 -23.84 23.85
C HIS A 44 -5.84 -24.32 24.50
N ALA A 45 -6.21 -25.57 24.29
CA ALA A 45 -7.30 -26.21 25.01
C ALA A 45 -6.96 -26.29 26.51
N GLU A 46 -7.94 -26.10 27.39
CA GLU A 46 -7.81 -26.27 28.85
C GLU A 46 -7.97 -27.75 29.26
N ASP A 47 -8.63 -28.53 28.43
CA ASP A 47 -8.78 -29.97 28.59
C ASP A 47 -7.46 -30.72 28.28
N GLY A 48 -7.00 -31.52 29.24
CA GLY A 48 -5.80 -32.33 29.12
C GLY A 48 -5.88 -33.41 28.03
N ASP A 49 -7.04 -34.05 27.87
CA ASP A 49 -7.26 -35.16 26.93
C ASP A 49 -7.23 -34.68 25.48
N VAL A 50 -7.72 -33.45 25.27
CA VAL A 50 -7.64 -32.77 23.97
C VAL A 50 -6.19 -32.43 23.64
N ARG A 51 -5.42 -31.95 24.63
CA ARG A 51 -4.01 -31.55 24.44
C ARG A 51 -3.07 -32.73 24.20
N GLU A 52 -3.19 -33.82 24.96
CA GLU A 52 -2.20 -34.90 24.97
C GLU A 52 -1.96 -35.53 23.59
N GLY A 53 -3.04 -35.70 22.82
CA GLY A 53 -2.98 -36.22 21.45
C GLY A 53 -2.79 -35.18 20.35
N ALA A 54 -2.72 -33.88 20.69
CA ALA A 54 -2.63 -32.81 19.70
C ALA A 54 -1.21 -32.61 19.17
N ALA A 55 -1.08 -32.05 17.96
CA ALA A 55 0.22 -31.66 17.40
C ALA A 55 0.77 -30.34 18.00
N SER A 56 -0.08 -29.58 18.69
CA SER A 56 0.14 -28.22 19.19
C SER A 56 -0.71 -27.98 20.44
N GLY A 57 -1.37 -26.82 20.59
CA GLY A 57 -2.19 -26.48 21.75
C GLY A 57 -3.55 -27.19 21.84
N GLY A 58 -3.95 -28.02 20.87
CA GLY A 58 -5.26 -28.70 20.87
C GLY A 58 -6.45 -27.81 20.48
N THR A 59 -6.21 -26.51 20.22
CA THR A 59 -7.26 -25.53 19.95
C THR A 59 -8.15 -25.88 18.77
N THR A 60 -7.58 -26.33 17.65
CA THR A 60 -8.39 -26.66 16.46
C THR A 60 -9.45 -27.72 16.78
N SER A 61 -9.08 -28.77 17.52
CA SER A 61 -10.02 -29.80 17.93
C SER A 61 -11.07 -29.25 18.90
N GLN A 62 -10.66 -28.47 19.91
CA GLN A 62 -11.60 -27.87 20.87
C GLN A 62 -12.61 -26.93 20.19
N LEU A 63 -12.16 -26.09 19.25
CA LEU A 63 -13.04 -25.21 18.49
C LEU A 63 -14.07 -25.99 17.68
N LEU A 64 -13.67 -27.08 17.02
CA LEU A 64 -14.59 -27.92 16.23
C LEU A 64 -15.61 -28.64 17.12
N ILE A 65 -15.18 -29.09 18.31
CA ILE A 65 -16.09 -29.68 19.31
C ILE A 65 -17.12 -28.63 19.75
N ASN A 66 -16.68 -27.42 20.10
CA ASN A 66 -17.57 -26.34 20.50
C ASN A 66 -18.54 -25.93 19.37
N MET A 67 -18.10 -25.96 18.11
CA MET A 67 -18.99 -25.69 16.96
C MET A 67 -20.12 -26.72 16.83
N LEU A 68 -19.85 -28.00 17.12
CA LEU A 68 -20.84 -29.07 17.13
C LEU A 68 -21.77 -28.96 18.34
N GLU A 69 -21.20 -28.87 19.55
CA GLU A 69 -21.94 -28.83 20.81
C GLU A 69 -22.81 -27.55 20.93
N GLY A 70 -22.34 -26.43 20.37
CA GLY A 70 -23.10 -25.18 20.26
C GLY A 70 -24.12 -25.15 19.12
N GLY A 71 -24.24 -26.21 18.32
CA GLY A 71 -25.21 -26.30 17.21
C GLY A 71 -24.95 -25.33 16.05
N HIS A 72 -23.74 -24.79 15.94
CA HIS A 72 -23.33 -23.90 14.84
C HIS A 72 -23.17 -24.66 13.52
N VAL A 73 -22.81 -25.93 13.60
CA VAL A 73 -22.73 -26.88 12.48
C VAL A 73 -23.25 -28.23 12.92
N ASP A 74 -23.72 -29.02 11.97
CA ASP A 74 -24.26 -30.37 12.20
C ASP A 74 -23.18 -31.45 12.00
N GLY A 75 -22.08 -31.10 11.32
CA GLY A 75 -20.92 -31.96 11.13
C GLY A 75 -19.64 -31.18 10.84
N VAL A 76 -18.49 -31.82 11.06
CA VAL A 76 -17.17 -31.27 10.70
C VAL A 76 -16.40 -32.23 9.81
N LEU A 77 -15.99 -31.78 8.62
CA LEU A 77 -15.15 -32.57 7.74
C LEU A 77 -13.70 -32.54 8.23
N VAL A 78 -13.18 -33.72 8.60
CA VAL A 78 -11.83 -33.90 9.15
C VAL A 78 -11.16 -35.12 8.53
N TRP A 79 -9.84 -35.23 8.74
CA TRP A 79 -9.02 -36.33 8.22
C TRP A 79 -8.44 -37.18 9.34
N ARG A 80 -8.64 -38.50 9.28
CA ARG A 80 -8.02 -39.48 10.18
C ARG A 80 -7.03 -40.37 9.44
N MET A 81 -6.14 -41.03 10.19
CA MET A 81 -5.40 -42.18 9.67
C MET A 81 -6.28 -43.41 9.92
N ALA A 82 -6.78 -44.00 8.84
CA ALA A 82 -7.54 -45.25 8.84
C ALA A 82 -6.65 -46.42 8.40
N THR A 83 -7.14 -47.65 8.54
CA THR A 83 -6.50 -48.86 8.02
C THR A 83 -7.56 -49.75 7.39
N ASP A 84 -7.28 -50.30 6.22
CA ASP A 84 -8.11 -51.27 5.52
C ASP A 84 -7.71 -52.72 5.87
N GLY A 85 -6.83 -52.89 6.86
CA GLY A 85 -6.25 -54.18 7.23
C GLY A 85 -4.96 -54.51 6.49
N ALA A 86 -4.61 -53.79 5.43
CA ALA A 86 -3.36 -53.96 4.70
C ALA A 86 -2.35 -52.84 5.00
N ARG A 87 -2.78 -51.57 4.99
CA ARG A 87 -1.87 -50.45 5.29
C ARG A 87 -2.62 -49.20 5.76
N PRO A 88 -1.95 -48.27 6.46
CA PRO A 88 -2.57 -47.04 6.91
C PRO A 88 -2.78 -46.08 5.74
N TYR A 89 -3.91 -45.36 5.73
CA TYR A 89 -4.19 -44.32 4.73
C TYR A 89 -4.92 -43.12 5.36
N ALA A 90 -4.85 -41.96 4.71
CA ALA A 90 -5.58 -40.78 5.14
C ALA A 90 -7.01 -40.81 4.59
N GLU A 91 -7.99 -40.74 5.48
CA GLU A 91 -9.41 -40.84 5.16
C GLU A 91 -10.15 -39.57 5.59
N PRO A 92 -10.90 -38.92 4.68
CA PRO A 92 -11.83 -37.86 5.05
C PRO A 92 -13.14 -38.46 5.54
N PHE A 93 -13.71 -37.88 6.60
CA PHE A 93 -15.05 -38.22 7.08
C PHE A 93 -15.68 -37.02 7.78
N VAL A 94 -17.00 -37.05 7.96
CA VAL A 94 -17.72 -36.04 8.76
C VAL A 94 -17.83 -36.54 10.19
N ALA A 95 -17.20 -35.83 11.12
CA ALA A 95 -17.37 -36.05 12.55
C ALA A 95 -18.59 -35.28 13.05
N THR A 96 -19.42 -35.92 13.87
CA THR A 96 -20.66 -35.35 14.43
C THR A 96 -20.65 -35.26 15.95
N ARG A 97 -19.61 -35.81 16.58
CA ARG A 97 -19.41 -35.82 18.04
C ARG A 97 -17.95 -35.68 18.41
N ARG A 98 -17.71 -35.35 19.68
CA ARG A 98 -16.41 -35.08 20.27
C ARG A 98 -15.37 -36.17 20.00
N GLU A 99 -15.72 -37.44 20.22
CA GLU A 99 -14.81 -38.58 20.09
C GLU A 99 -14.31 -38.73 18.64
N GLU A 100 -15.18 -38.46 17.68
CA GLU A 100 -14.88 -38.51 16.26
C GLU A 100 -13.89 -37.39 15.87
N VAL A 101 -14.10 -36.16 16.37
CA VAL A 101 -13.14 -35.05 16.18
C VAL A 101 -11.77 -35.43 16.76
N LEU A 102 -11.75 -36.02 17.96
CA LEU A 102 -10.51 -36.44 18.62
C LEU A 102 -9.82 -37.60 17.88
N SER A 103 -10.56 -38.49 17.20
CA SER A 103 -9.95 -39.53 16.35
C SER A 103 -9.16 -38.95 15.17
N ALA A 104 -9.52 -37.74 14.74
CA ALA A 104 -8.87 -37.01 13.66
C ALA A 104 -7.75 -36.07 14.13
N ARG A 105 -7.32 -36.11 15.40
CA ARG A 105 -6.24 -35.25 15.92
C ARG A 105 -4.87 -35.59 15.31
N GLY A 106 -3.94 -34.63 15.42
CA GLY A 106 -2.59 -34.74 14.86
C GLY A 106 -2.52 -34.44 13.36
N SER A 107 -1.39 -33.90 12.90
CA SER A 107 -1.17 -33.56 11.49
C SER A 107 -0.99 -34.82 10.63
N LYS A 108 -1.48 -34.79 9.38
CA LYS A 108 -1.27 -35.85 8.38
C LYS A 108 -0.43 -35.26 7.25
N TYR A 109 0.84 -35.63 7.17
CA TYR A 109 1.78 -35.07 6.21
C TYR A 109 1.88 -35.95 4.95
N THR A 110 0.74 -36.18 4.28
CA THR A 110 0.66 -37.06 3.11
C THR A 110 -0.24 -36.50 2.02
N ALA A 111 0.11 -36.78 0.76
CA ALA A 111 -0.66 -36.44 -0.41
C ALA A 111 -2.06 -37.06 -0.34
N VAL A 112 -3.07 -36.22 -0.50
CA VAL A 112 -4.48 -36.60 -0.59
C VAL A 112 -5.10 -35.96 -1.84
N SER A 113 -6.13 -36.62 -2.38
CA SER A 113 -6.89 -36.10 -3.51
C SER A 113 -8.20 -35.50 -3.00
N TYR A 114 -8.16 -34.24 -2.59
CA TYR A 114 -9.33 -33.54 -2.04
C TYR A 114 -10.58 -33.65 -2.95
N PRO A 115 -10.50 -33.41 -4.28
CA PRO A 115 -11.67 -33.55 -5.14
C PRO A 115 -12.26 -34.96 -5.19
N LYS A 116 -11.43 -36.01 -5.10
CA LYS A 116 -11.89 -37.40 -5.23
C LYS A 116 -12.31 -38.01 -3.89
N GLN A 117 -11.72 -37.56 -2.80
CA GLN A 117 -11.89 -38.16 -1.48
C GLN A 117 -12.83 -37.33 -0.60
N ALA A 118 -12.66 -36.00 -0.58
CA ALA A 118 -13.42 -35.12 0.32
C ALA A 118 -14.75 -34.67 -0.27
N MET A 119 -14.82 -34.31 -1.56
CA MET A 119 -16.07 -33.80 -2.16
C MET A 119 -17.24 -34.80 -2.07
N PRO A 120 -17.08 -36.10 -2.37
CA PRO A 120 -18.20 -37.04 -2.23
C PRO A 120 -18.74 -37.13 -0.80
N VAL A 121 -17.85 -37.01 0.19
CA VAL A 121 -18.23 -37.01 1.62
C VAL A 121 -19.00 -35.74 1.99
N ILE A 122 -18.57 -34.57 1.49
CA ILE A 122 -19.26 -33.28 1.68
C ILE A 122 -20.64 -33.27 1.00
N GLU A 123 -20.72 -33.82 -0.21
CA GLU A 123 -21.94 -33.86 -1.00
C GLU A 123 -22.97 -34.79 -0.38
N ALA A 124 -22.55 -35.97 0.09
CA ALA A 124 -23.42 -36.99 0.69
C ALA A 124 -23.97 -36.62 2.09
N PHE A 125 -23.29 -35.75 2.83
CA PHE A 125 -23.75 -35.34 4.16
C PHE A 125 -24.91 -34.36 4.09
N ASP A 126 -26.01 -34.64 4.79
CA ASP A 126 -27.14 -33.72 4.94
C ASP A 126 -26.99 -32.91 6.23
N GLY A 127 -26.96 -31.58 6.12
CA GLY A 127 -26.70 -30.66 7.24
C GLY A 127 -25.55 -29.68 6.99
N ARG A 128 -25.39 -28.73 7.91
CA ARG A 128 -24.39 -27.65 7.86
C ARG A 128 -23.02 -28.17 8.28
N LEU A 129 -21.99 -27.79 7.52
CA LEU A 129 -20.62 -28.28 7.74
C LEU A 129 -19.65 -27.17 8.13
N ALA A 130 -18.75 -27.47 9.05
CA ALA A 130 -17.42 -26.85 9.05
C ALA A 130 -16.43 -27.77 8.33
N VAL A 131 -15.52 -27.21 7.54
CA VAL A 131 -14.57 -27.99 6.73
C VAL A 131 -13.15 -27.64 7.12
N VAL A 132 -12.38 -28.64 7.55
CA VAL A 132 -10.94 -28.49 7.81
C VAL A 132 -10.15 -28.81 6.56
N ALA A 133 -9.34 -27.85 6.10
CA ALA A 133 -8.59 -27.96 4.86
C ALA A 133 -7.18 -27.34 4.97
N VAL A 134 -6.26 -27.76 4.12
CA VAL A 134 -5.04 -27.00 3.85
C VAL A 134 -5.33 -25.89 2.82
N PRO A 135 -4.47 -24.88 2.64
CA PRO A 135 -4.75 -23.70 1.83
C PRO A 135 -5.24 -24.02 0.41
N CYS A 136 -4.55 -24.89 -0.32
CA CYS A 136 -4.92 -25.22 -1.70
C CYS A 136 -6.25 -25.96 -1.82
N ASP A 137 -6.63 -26.74 -0.81
CA ASP A 137 -7.92 -27.43 -0.73
C ASP A 137 -9.06 -26.46 -0.40
N ALA A 138 -8.82 -25.51 0.51
CA ALA A 138 -9.76 -24.42 0.79
C ALA A 138 -10.01 -23.56 -0.46
N SER A 139 -8.96 -23.20 -1.21
CA SER A 139 -9.11 -22.48 -2.48
C SER A 139 -9.92 -23.28 -3.51
N TYR A 140 -9.76 -24.60 -3.55
CA TYR A 140 -10.58 -25.45 -4.41
C TYR A 140 -12.05 -25.42 -3.98
N LEU A 141 -12.31 -25.59 -2.69
CA LEU A 141 -13.65 -25.60 -2.11
C LEU A 141 -14.38 -24.27 -2.33
N ARG A 142 -13.72 -23.12 -2.09
CA ARG A 142 -14.30 -21.80 -2.33
C ARG A 142 -14.69 -21.57 -3.79
N ARG A 143 -13.86 -22.02 -4.74
CA ARG A 143 -14.23 -21.96 -6.17
C ARG A 143 -15.45 -22.80 -6.50
N LYS A 144 -15.66 -23.92 -5.80
CA LYS A 144 -16.84 -24.76 -5.94
C LYS A 144 -18.07 -24.10 -5.31
N MET A 145 -17.97 -23.61 -4.08
CA MET A 145 -19.05 -22.89 -3.39
C MET A 145 -19.55 -21.67 -4.19
N LYS A 146 -18.63 -20.90 -4.79
CA LYS A 146 -18.99 -19.76 -5.66
C LYS A 146 -19.85 -20.17 -6.88
N ARG A 147 -19.72 -21.40 -7.34
CA ARG A 147 -20.48 -21.94 -8.49
C ARG A 147 -21.73 -22.72 -8.09
N ASP A 148 -21.85 -23.07 -6.81
CA ASP A 148 -22.93 -23.90 -6.27
C ASP A 148 -23.50 -23.24 -4.99
N PRO A 149 -24.61 -22.49 -5.12
CA PRO A 149 -25.27 -21.85 -3.97
C PRO A 149 -25.75 -22.83 -2.89
N ALA A 150 -26.03 -24.10 -3.22
CA ALA A 150 -26.40 -25.09 -2.22
C ALA A 150 -25.18 -25.47 -1.36
N LEU A 151 -24.02 -25.62 -1.99
CA LEU A 151 -22.76 -25.86 -1.28
C LEU A 151 -22.33 -24.65 -0.43
N GLU A 152 -22.52 -23.41 -0.92
CA GLU A 152 -22.26 -22.19 -0.13
C GLU A 152 -23.14 -22.13 1.13
N ARG A 153 -24.44 -22.46 1.03
CA ARG A 153 -25.32 -22.52 2.20
C ARG A 153 -24.96 -23.65 3.16
N LYS A 154 -24.50 -24.78 2.63
CA LYS A 154 -24.10 -25.96 3.42
C LYS A 154 -22.85 -25.67 4.27
N ILE A 155 -21.84 -25.01 3.70
CA ILE A 155 -20.54 -24.83 4.34
C ILE A 155 -20.52 -23.54 5.16
N ARG A 156 -20.73 -23.68 6.47
CA ARG A 156 -20.83 -22.55 7.41
C ARG A 156 -19.47 -21.94 7.76
N CYS A 157 -18.42 -22.76 7.75
CA CYS A 157 -17.06 -22.35 8.10
C CYS A 157 -16.02 -23.20 7.35
N VAL A 158 -14.97 -22.54 6.83
CA VAL A 158 -13.76 -23.21 6.33
C VAL A 158 -12.62 -22.92 7.30
N VAL A 159 -12.11 -23.95 7.97
CA VAL A 159 -10.96 -23.85 8.87
C VAL A 159 -9.71 -24.27 8.13
N THR A 160 -8.81 -23.33 7.87
CA THR A 160 -7.52 -23.60 7.21
C THR A 160 -6.44 -23.96 8.23
N LEU A 161 -5.54 -24.86 7.84
CA LEU A 161 -4.33 -25.20 8.60
C LEU A 161 -3.11 -24.54 7.96
N PHE A 162 -2.19 -23.98 8.77
CA PHE A 162 -0.91 -23.50 8.25
C PHE A 162 -0.19 -24.64 7.53
N CYS A 163 0.23 -24.41 6.29
CA CYS A 163 0.81 -25.46 5.45
C CYS A 163 2.13 -25.01 4.85
N GLY A 164 3.20 -25.76 5.12
CA GLY A 164 4.50 -25.56 4.47
C GLY A 164 4.58 -26.25 3.09
N HIS A 165 4.07 -27.47 2.99
CA HIS A 165 3.79 -28.20 1.75
C HIS A 165 3.32 -29.61 2.15
N ASN A 166 2.83 -30.35 1.16
CA ASN A 166 2.46 -31.73 1.32
C ASN A 166 3.53 -32.67 0.76
N SER A 167 3.66 -33.84 1.35
CA SER A 167 4.67 -34.84 0.97
C SER A 167 4.02 -36.02 0.27
N GLU A 168 4.70 -36.57 -0.73
CA GLU A 168 4.28 -37.83 -1.35
C GLU A 168 4.38 -39.00 -0.36
N PRO A 169 3.53 -40.04 -0.47
CA PRO A 169 3.58 -41.21 0.40
C PRO A 169 4.96 -41.87 0.48
N ALA A 170 5.74 -41.79 -0.60
CA ALA A 170 7.11 -42.28 -0.69
C ALA A 170 8.03 -41.76 0.43
N LEU A 171 7.82 -40.55 0.95
CA LEU A 171 8.59 -40.07 2.10
C LEU A 171 8.27 -40.86 3.37
N THR A 172 6.98 -41.16 3.58
CA THR A 172 6.54 -41.95 4.74
C THR A 172 7.13 -43.36 4.65
N GLU A 173 7.04 -43.99 3.47
CA GLU A 173 7.63 -45.29 3.19
C GLU A 173 9.15 -45.31 3.43
N LEU A 174 9.87 -44.28 2.96
CA LEU A 174 11.30 -44.12 3.19
C LEU A 174 11.64 -44.06 4.68
N ILE A 175 10.88 -43.30 5.47
CA ILE A 175 11.12 -43.20 6.92
C ILE A 175 10.87 -44.54 7.60
N VAL A 176 9.82 -45.26 7.22
CA VAL A 176 9.52 -46.60 7.75
C VAL A 176 10.63 -47.60 7.42
N ARG A 177 11.10 -47.64 6.15
CA ARG A 177 12.24 -48.47 5.73
C ARG A 177 13.52 -48.15 6.48
N LYS A 178 13.85 -46.87 6.65
CA LYS A 178 15.04 -46.43 7.41
C LYS A 178 15.03 -46.86 8.89
N HIS A 179 13.88 -47.32 9.41
CA HIS A 179 13.71 -47.80 10.78
C HIS A 179 13.29 -49.28 10.82
N GLY A 180 13.57 -50.05 9.76
CA GLY A 180 13.54 -51.52 9.80
C GLY A 180 12.16 -52.16 9.58
N MET A 181 11.23 -51.46 8.93
CA MET A 181 9.92 -52.02 8.54
C MET A 181 9.62 -51.72 7.07
N ASP A 182 8.79 -52.55 6.42
CA ASP A 182 8.14 -52.18 5.18
C ASP A 182 6.82 -51.46 5.47
N TRP A 183 6.38 -50.57 4.57
CA TRP A 183 5.08 -49.91 4.69
C TRP A 183 3.91 -50.90 4.67
N ALA A 184 4.07 -52.01 3.93
CA ALA A 184 3.08 -53.09 3.90
C ALA A 184 2.93 -53.82 5.24
N ASP A 185 3.91 -53.72 6.14
CA ASP A 185 3.84 -54.34 7.47
C ASP A 185 3.18 -53.44 8.52
N VAL A 186 2.94 -52.16 8.20
CA VAL A 186 2.49 -51.15 9.16
C VAL A 186 0.99 -51.26 9.38
N ARG A 187 0.59 -51.51 10.63
CA ARG A 187 -0.80 -51.52 11.07
C ARG A 187 -1.32 -50.12 11.43
N SER A 188 -0.50 -49.32 12.13
CA SER A 188 -0.89 -48.01 12.63
C SER A 188 0.24 -47.00 12.41
N PHE A 189 -0.11 -45.75 12.06
CA PHE A 189 0.87 -44.69 11.82
C PHE A 189 0.36 -43.34 12.33
N ARG A 190 1.21 -42.62 13.06
CA ARG A 190 0.96 -41.24 13.52
C ARG A 190 2.18 -40.38 13.24
N TYR A 191 2.00 -39.34 12.42
CA TYR A 191 3.08 -38.42 12.05
C TYR A 191 3.62 -37.61 13.24
N ARG A 192 2.73 -37.18 14.13
CA ARG A 192 3.09 -36.24 15.20
C ARG A 192 2.09 -36.27 16.35
N THR A 193 2.59 -36.63 17.54
CA THR A 193 1.87 -36.58 18.83
C THR A 193 2.77 -36.02 19.93
N GLY A 194 2.18 -35.55 21.04
CA GLY A 194 2.90 -35.14 22.25
C GLY A 194 3.63 -33.79 22.16
N LYS A 195 4.46 -33.50 23.18
CA LYS A 195 5.14 -32.20 23.36
C LYS A 195 6.08 -31.87 22.19
N TRP A 196 6.18 -30.58 21.89
CA TRP A 196 7.04 -30.04 20.82
C TRP A 196 8.48 -30.61 20.81
N ARG A 197 9.01 -31.07 19.68
CA ARG A 197 8.51 -31.06 18.28
C ARG A 197 7.63 -32.27 17.90
N GLY A 198 7.17 -33.01 18.89
CA GLY A 198 6.33 -34.19 18.74
C GLY A 198 7.12 -35.45 18.40
N ARG A 199 6.42 -36.57 18.49
CA ARG A 199 6.89 -37.92 18.22
C ARG A 199 6.08 -38.53 17.08
N LEU A 200 6.79 -39.20 16.17
CA LEU A 200 6.25 -39.98 15.08
C LEU A 200 6.28 -41.44 15.52
N THR A 201 5.13 -42.10 15.48
CA THR A 201 4.97 -43.48 15.94
C THR A 201 4.37 -44.34 14.85
N PHE A 202 4.84 -45.58 14.72
CA PHE A 202 4.18 -46.57 13.90
C PHE A 202 4.37 -47.97 14.45
N GLU A 203 3.37 -48.81 14.24
CA GLU A 203 3.31 -50.17 14.76
C GLU A 203 2.99 -51.12 13.61
N SER A 204 3.65 -52.26 13.59
CA SER A 204 3.42 -53.32 12.62
C SER A 204 2.32 -54.28 13.05
N HIS A 205 1.87 -55.12 12.12
CA HIS A 205 0.92 -56.20 12.42
C HIS A 205 1.47 -57.24 13.41
N ASP A 206 2.79 -57.45 13.46
CA ASP A 206 3.47 -58.39 14.36
C ASP A 206 3.81 -57.79 15.75
N GLY A 207 3.39 -56.54 16.02
CA GLY A 207 3.55 -55.88 17.32
C GLY A 207 4.86 -55.13 17.53
N ARG A 208 5.77 -55.09 16.54
CA ARG A 208 6.92 -54.18 16.60
C ARG A 208 6.43 -52.73 16.55
N SER A 209 7.00 -51.87 17.40
CA SER A 209 6.65 -50.45 17.49
C SER A 209 7.89 -49.57 17.33
N VAL A 210 7.79 -48.52 16.54
CA VAL A 210 8.81 -47.48 16.42
C VAL A 210 8.25 -46.18 16.95
N ASP A 211 9.06 -45.50 17.76
CA ASP A 211 8.74 -44.20 18.30
C ASP A 211 9.97 -43.28 18.23
N ILE A 212 9.91 -42.30 17.31
CA ILE A 212 11.05 -41.45 16.95
C ILE A 212 10.67 -39.97 16.96
N PRO A 213 11.64 -39.06 17.15
CA PRO A 213 11.37 -37.63 17.03
C PRO A 213 10.78 -37.27 15.64
N THR A 214 9.69 -36.51 15.59
CA THR A 214 9.07 -36.09 14.31
C THR A 214 10.02 -35.29 13.40
N ARG A 215 11.10 -34.73 13.94
CA ARG A 215 12.19 -34.12 13.14
C ARG A 215 12.83 -35.08 12.13
N THR A 216 12.80 -36.38 12.40
CA THR A 216 13.34 -37.42 11.51
C THR A 216 12.60 -37.46 10.17
N PHE A 217 11.31 -37.15 10.15
CA PHE A 217 10.51 -36.96 8.94
C PHE A 217 10.60 -35.52 8.43
N THR A 218 10.35 -34.54 9.30
CA THR A 218 10.19 -33.14 8.87
C THR A 218 11.48 -32.48 8.35
N HIS A 219 12.67 -33.05 8.59
CA HIS A 219 13.90 -32.54 7.95
C HIS A 219 13.94 -32.82 6.44
N TYR A 220 13.52 -34.01 6.01
CA TYR A 220 13.37 -34.31 4.58
C TYR A 220 12.27 -33.46 3.96
N GLN A 221 11.13 -33.39 4.64
CA GLN A 221 10.01 -32.53 4.24
C GLN A 221 10.49 -31.08 4.06
N ASN A 222 11.06 -30.44 5.08
CA ASN A 222 11.49 -29.04 5.00
C ASN A 222 12.65 -28.76 4.01
N LEU A 223 13.29 -29.80 3.46
CA LEU A 223 14.23 -29.70 2.34
C LEU A 223 13.52 -29.73 0.97
N HIS A 224 12.20 -29.93 0.93
CA HIS A 224 11.39 -30.20 -0.27
C HIS A 224 11.72 -31.52 -0.98
N LEU A 225 12.35 -32.47 -0.27
CA LEU A 225 12.49 -33.85 -0.76
C LEU A 225 11.12 -34.53 -0.69
N PHE A 226 10.73 -35.19 -1.78
CA PHE A 226 9.43 -35.87 -1.92
C PHE A 226 8.22 -34.95 -1.70
N SER A 227 8.36 -33.65 -2.01
CA SER A 227 7.22 -32.71 -1.99
C SER A 227 6.28 -32.99 -3.15
N GLU A 228 4.96 -32.84 -2.95
CA GLU A 228 4.03 -32.85 -4.09
C GLU A 228 4.36 -31.72 -5.07
N ARG A 229 4.26 -31.99 -6.37
CA ARG A 229 4.52 -31.00 -7.43
C ARG A 229 3.68 -29.72 -7.28
N LYS A 230 2.43 -29.85 -6.84
CA LYS A 230 1.52 -28.70 -6.66
C LYS A 230 2.06 -27.68 -5.65
N CYS A 231 2.85 -28.13 -4.67
CA CYS A 231 3.42 -27.26 -3.64
C CYS A 231 4.51 -26.33 -4.16
N LEU A 232 5.16 -26.66 -5.28
CA LEU A 232 6.09 -25.76 -5.97
C LEU A 232 5.38 -24.54 -6.58
N ASN A 233 4.07 -24.65 -6.85
CA ASN A 233 3.23 -23.55 -7.35
C ASN A 233 2.47 -22.82 -6.22
N CYS A 234 2.54 -23.31 -4.97
CA CYS A 234 1.73 -22.79 -3.89
C CYS A 234 2.30 -21.48 -3.34
N VAL A 235 1.47 -20.43 -3.30
CA VAL A 235 1.81 -19.10 -2.76
C VAL A 235 1.10 -18.79 -1.44
N ASP A 236 0.40 -19.76 -0.87
CA ASP A 236 -0.44 -19.57 0.29
C ASP A 236 0.01 -20.45 1.46
N HIS A 237 0.45 -19.80 2.54
CA HIS A 237 0.88 -20.45 3.77
C HIS A 237 -0.22 -20.51 4.83
N PHE A 238 -1.06 -19.46 4.92
CA PHE A 238 -2.04 -19.25 5.98
C PHE A 238 -3.49 -19.47 5.52
N GLY A 239 -3.73 -19.94 4.30
CA GLY A 239 -5.07 -20.22 3.81
C GLY A 239 -5.93 -18.97 3.68
N PHE A 240 -5.65 -18.15 2.66
CA PHE A 240 -6.38 -16.92 2.35
C PHE A 240 -7.88 -17.15 2.17
N ASP A 241 -8.25 -18.33 1.66
CA ASP A 241 -9.62 -18.74 1.38
C ASP A 241 -10.36 -19.34 2.61
N GLY A 242 -9.75 -19.33 3.80
CA GLY A 242 -10.37 -19.77 5.05
C GLY A 242 -11.25 -18.70 5.71
N ASP A 243 -12.14 -19.11 6.61
CA ASP A 243 -12.81 -18.21 7.57
C ASP A 243 -12.00 -18.08 8.88
N ILE A 244 -11.38 -19.18 9.30
CA ILE A 244 -10.51 -19.27 10.47
C ILE A 244 -9.26 -20.00 10.02
N CYS A 245 -8.09 -19.51 10.41
CA CYS A 245 -6.84 -20.21 10.16
C CYS A 245 -6.17 -20.60 11.48
N THR A 246 -5.64 -21.83 11.55
CA THR A 246 -4.95 -22.33 12.73
C THR A 246 -3.60 -22.95 12.39
N GLY A 247 -2.62 -22.81 13.30
CA GLY A 247 -1.33 -23.44 13.09
C GLY A 247 -0.32 -23.27 14.21
N ASP A 248 0.90 -23.73 13.94
CA ASP A 248 1.99 -23.74 14.90
C ASP A 248 2.71 -22.38 14.98
N ILE A 249 3.03 -21.90 16.19
CA ILE A 249 4.03 -20.85 16.37
C ILE A 249 5.46 -21.45 16.32
N TRP A 250 6.35 -20.90 15.47
CA TRP A 250 7.78 -21.29 15.39
C TRP A 250 8.72 -20.21 15.93
N SER A 251 8.44 -19.70 17.13
CA SER A 251 9.24 -18.69 17.83
C SER A 251 10.14 -19.29 18.92
N LEU A 252 11.36 -18.77 19.08
CA LEU A 252 12.29 -19.16 20.16
C LEU A 252 11.73 -18.82 21.55
N ALA A 253 11.03 -17.70 21.70
CA ALA A 253 10.42 -17.29 22.97
C ALA A 253 9.37 -18.31 23.47
N HIS A 254 8.68 -18.95 22.54
CA HIS A 254 7.60 -19.90 22.85
C HIS A 254 8.10 -21.35 22.97
N ARG A 255 9.38 -21.61 22.65
CA ARG A 255 9.99 -22.94 22.75
C ARG A 255 10.00 -23.51 24.17
N LYS A 256 10.05 -22.63 25.18
CA LYS A 256 10.16 -23.02 26.60
C LYS A 256 8.80 -23.07 27.32
N ARG A 257 7.68 -22.73 26.66
CA ARG A 257 6.35 -22.82 27.28
C ARG A 257 6.00 -24.30 27.53
N GLU A 258 5.37 -24.59 28.67
CA GLU A 258 4.97 -25.95 29.05
C GLU A 258 3.91 -26.52 28.09
N VAL A 259 2.92 -25.70 27.74
CA VAL A 259 1.95 -25.96 26.68
C VAL A 259 2.32 -25.10 25.48
N LYS A 260 2.50 -25.74 24.32
CA LYS A 260 2.75 -25.01 23.09
C LYS A 260 1.43 -24.41 22.58
N PRO A 261 1.36 -23.09 22.35
CA PRO A 261 0.15 -22.49 21.82
C PRO A 261 -0.03 -22.77 20.33
N THR A 262 -1.30 -22.88 19.93
CA THR A 262 -1.78 -22.80 18.55
C THR A 262 -2.06 -21.33 18.23
N LEU A 263 -1.55 -20.87 17.10
CA LEU A 263 -1.97 -19.59 16.51
C LEU A 263 -3.35 -19.77 15.88
N VAL A 264 -4.26 -18.85 16.16
CA VAL A 264 -5.57 -18.75 15.54
C VAL A 264 -5.70 -17.35 14.93
N VAL A 265 -6.17 -17.28 13.69
CA VAL A 265 -6.42 -16.02 12.99
C VAL A 265 -7.83 -16.06 12.42
N ALA A 266 -8.64 -15.04 12.73
CA ALA A 266 -9.92 -14.85 12.07
C ALA A 266 -9.66 -14.23 10.68
N LYS A 267 -10.10 -14.88 9.61
CA LYS A 267 -9.85 -14.45 8.22
C LYS A 267 -11.02 -13.69 7.61
N THR A 268 -12.21 -13.88 8.16
CA THR A 268 -13.44 -13.20 7.77
C THR A 268 -14.23 -12.77 9.01
N GLU A 269 -15.11 -11.78 8.89
CA GLU A 269 -16.05 -11.41 9.95
C GLU A 269 -16.91 -12.62 10.40
N ARG A 270 -17.28 -13.46 9.43
CA ARG A 270 -17.98 -14.72 9.67
C ARG A 270 -17.19 -15.68 10.56
N GLY A 271 -15.89 -15.79 10.31
CA GLY A 271 -14.97 -16.57 11.13
C GLY A 271 -14.75 -15.96 12.52
N ARG A 272 -14.65 -14.62 12.60
CA ARG A 272 -14.53 -13.90 13.88
C ARG A 272 -15.76 -14.14 14.77
N ALA A 273 -16.96 -13.96 14.22
CA ALA A 273 -18.19 -14.18 14.97
C ALA A 273 -18.33 -15.63 15.46
N LEU A 274 -17.90 -16.61 14.65
CA LEU A 274 -17.93 -18.01 15.05
C LEU A 274 -16.89 -18.32 16.14
N LEU A 275 -15.68 -17.77 16.03
CA LEU A 275 -14.68 -17.88 17.10
C LEU A 275 -15.23 -17.31 18.40
N ASP A 276 -15.81 -16.12 18.38
CA ASP A 276 -16.37 -15.43 19.55
C ASP A 276 -17.42 -16.27 20.28
N ALA A 277 -18.17 -17.13 19.56
CA ALA A 277 -19.11 -18.08 20.13
C ALA A 277 -18.50 -19.40 20.62
N CYS A 278 -17.29 -19.76 20.18
CA CYS A 278 -16.69 -21.09 20.36
C CYS A 278 -15.45 -21.12 21.28
N TRP A 279 -15.28 -20.15 22.18
CA TRP A 279 -14.08 -20.05 23.02
C TRP A 279 -14.11 -20.86 24.32
N GLU A 280 -15.22 -21.53 24.64
CA GLU A 280 -15.35 -22.34 25.86
C GLU A 280 -14.23 -23.40 25.96
N GLY A 281 -13.58 -23.52 27.13
CA GLY A 281 -12.46 -24.45 27.33
C GLY A 281 -11.20 -24.14 26.52
N VAL A 282 -11.04 -22.93 25.98
CA VAL A 282 -9.84 -22.47 25.26
C VAL A 282 -9.20 -21.29 25.97
N ALA A 283 -8.02 -21.50 26.54
CA ALA A 283 -7.17 -20.41 27.01
C ALA A 283 -6.62 -19.63 25.81
N ARG A 284 -6.72 -18.30 25.85
CA ARG A 284 -6.37 -17.41 24.73
C ARG A 284 -5.65 -16.14 25.18
N GLU A 285 -4.69 -15.72 24.38
CA GLU A 285 -3.91 -14.49 24.49
C GLU A 285 -4.00 -13.78 23.13
N GLU A 286 -4.62 -12.61 23.07
CA GLU A 286 -4.68 -11.81 21.84
C GLU A 286 -3.30 -11.26 21.51
N VAL A 287 -2.90 -11.34 20.24
CA VAL A 287 -1.58 -10.93 19.77
C VAL A 287 -1.68 -10.13 18.49
N SER A 288 -0.67 -9.30 18.24
CA SER A 288 -0.55 -8.61 16.96
C SER A 288 -0.24 -9.58 15.80
N PRO A 289 -0.70 -9.31 14.56
CA PRO A 289 -0.33 -10.08 13.36
C PRO A 289 1.19 -10.24 13.16
N HIS A 290 2.00 -9.32 13.69
CA HIS A 290 3.46 -9.42 13.67
C HIS A 290 3.96 -10.71 14.35
N VAL A 291 3.30 -11.16 15.43
CA VAL A 291 3.64 -12.39 16.14
C VAL A 291 3.39 -13.62 15.26
N VAL A 292 2.31 -13.60 14.48
CA VAL A 292 1.96 -14.66 13.51
C VAL A 292 3.05 -14.77 12.44
N LEU A 293 3.42 -13.63 11.85
CA LEU A 293 4.40 -13.55 10.77
C LEU A 293 5.81 -13.89 11.24
N ASP A 294 6.30 -13.27 12.31
CA ASP A 294 7.63 -13.56 12.85
C ASP A 294 7.77 -15.03 13.21
N GLY A 295 6.71 -15.57 13.82
CA GLY A 295 6.55 -16.96 14.18
C GLY A 295 6.57 -17.94 13.01
N ASN A 296 6.31 -17.50 11.77
CA ASN A 296 6.21 -18.38 10.59
C ASN A 296 7.10 -17.94 9.42
N SER A 297 7.88 -16.88 9.59
CA SER A 297 8.60 -16.18 8.54
C SER A 297 9.58 -17.07 7.75
N ARG A 298 10.13 -18.11 8.37
CA ARG A 298 11.04 -19.08 7.72
C ARG A 298 10.35 -20.05 6.74
N GLY A 299 9.07 -20.36 6.98
CA GLY A 299 8.30 -21.27 6.15
C GLY A 299 7.49 -20.51 5.10
N MET A 300 6.87 -19.42 5.54
CA MET A 300 6.06 -18.53 4.74
C MET A 300 6.79 -17.99 3.52
N THR A 301 7.97 -17.39 3.68
CA THR A 301 8.64 -16.65 2.60
C THR A 301 8.90 -17.49 1.36
N TYR A 302 9.27 -18.77 1.52
CA TYR A 302 9.46 -19.70 0.40
C TYR A 302 8.23 -19.83 -0.50
N HIS A 303 7.00 -19.76 0.06
CA HIS A 303 5.77 -19.77 -0.73
C HIS A 303 5.65 -18.54 -1.66
N TYR A 304 6.10 -17.38 -1.21
CA TYR A 304 5.94 -16.13 -1.95
C TYR A 304 7.03 -15.89 -3.01
N HIS A 305 8.06 -16.76 -3.08
CA HIS A 305 9.08 -16.74 -4.13
C HIS A 305 8.69 -17.58 -5.37
N LEU A 306 7.45 -17.50 -5.84
CA LEU A 306 6.97 -18.32 -6.98
C LEU A 306 7.79 -18.07 -8.26
N SER A 307 8.04 -16.82 -8.62
CA SER A 307 8.77 -16.47 -9.85
C SER A 307 10.23 -16.97 -9.80
N ALA A 308 10.86 -16.92 -8.63
CA ALA A 308 12.20 -17.49 -8.42
C ALA A 308 12.21 -19.02 -8.55
N ARG A 309 11.18 -19.71 -8.01
CA ARG A 309 11.01 -21.16 -8.17
C ARG A 309 10.79 -21.54 -9.62
N ALA A 310 9.99 -20.77 -10.35
CA ALA A 310 9.77 -20.99 -11.77
C ALA A 310 11.04 -20.81 -12.59
N GLU A 311 11.85 -19.78 -12.32
CA GLU A 311 13.16 -19.59 -12.94
C GLU A 311 14.10 -20.77 -12.64
N ALA A 312 14.18 -21.19 -11.38
CA ALA A 312 15.01 -22.31 -10.94
C ALA A 312 14.58 -23.67 -11.52
N GLY A 313 13.29 -23.85 -11.85
CA GLY A 313 12.77 -25.08 -12.42
C GLY A 313 13.14 -25.30 -13.88
N ARG A 314 13.34 -24.22 -14.66
CA ARG A 314 13.66 -24.29 -16.10
C ARG A 314 14.86 -25.18 -16.43
N PRO A 315 16.06 -25.00 -15.84
CA PRO A 315 17.22 -25.83 -16.18
C PRO A 315 17.05 -27.30 -15.76
N LEU A 316 16.16 -27.60 -14.82
CA LEU A 316 15.89 -28.95 -14.32
C LEU A 316 14.71 -29.64 -15.03
N GLY A 317 14.07 -28.98 -16.00
CA GLY A 317 12.87 -29.48 -16.68
C GLY A 317 11.62 -29.51 -15.79
N VAL A 318 11.64 -28.85 -14.64
CA VAL A 318 10.52 -28.82 -13.68
C VAL A 318 9.58 -27.66 -14.06
N LYS A 319 8.45 -27.98 -14.71
CA LYS A 319 7.46 -26.98 -15.12
C LYS A 319 6.67 -26.47 -13.92
N ILE A 320 6.89 -25.21 -13.56
CA ILE A 320 6.22 -24.41 -12.52
C ILE A 320 5.56 -23.21 -13.22
N ARG A 321 4.28 -22.98 -12.95
CA ARG A 321 3.54 -21.86 -13.54
C ARG A 321 3.85 -20.59 -12.76
N ASP A 322 4.28 -19.55 -13.45
CA ASP A 322 4.54 -18.24 -12.85
C ASP A 322 3.54 -17.19 -13.37
N PRO A 323 2.34 -17.10 -12.76
CA PRO A 323 1.39 -16.04 -13.08
C PRO A 323 1.80 -14.69 -12.51
N LEU A 324 2.71 -14.64 -11.51
CA LEU A 324 3.02 -13.41 -10.79
C LEU A 324 4.14 -12.59 -11.44
N ARG A 325 5.06 -13.24 -12.18
CA ARG A 325 6.17 -12.59 -12.93
C ARG A 325 6.92 -11.55 -12.08
N LEU A 326 7.12 -11.84 -10.80
CA LEU A 326 7.77 -10.93 -9.86
C LEU A 326 9.27 -10.82 -10.17
N PRO A 327 9.90 -9.66 -9.92
CA PRO A 327 11.35 -9.53 -9.95
C PRO A 327 12.02 -10.57 -9.03
N VAL A 328 13.09 -11.20 -9.53
CA VAL A 328 13.84 -12.23 -8.80
C VAL A 328 15.23 -11.72 -8.49
N THR A 329 15.60 -11.67 -7.20
CA THR A 329 16.97 -11.34 -6.79
C THR A 329 17.90 -12.57 -6.91
N PRO A 330 19.23 -12.40 -6.96
CA PRO A 330 20.16 -13.54 -6.95
C PRO A 330 19.98 -14.46 -5.74
N LEU A 331 19.62 -13.89 -4.59
CA LEU A 331 19.43 -14.65 -3.36
C LEU A 331 18.09 -15.40 -3.33
N ASP A 332 17.03 -14.82 -3.89
CA ASP A 332 15.77 -15.54 -4.15
C ASP A 332 16.01 -16.73 -5.06
N ARG A 333 16.78 -16.52 -6.14
CA ARG A 333 17.16 -17.58 -7.08
C ARG A 333 17.94 -18.69 -6.37
N ALA A 334 18.90 -18.35 -5.51
CA ALA A 334 19.67 -19.33 -4.75
C ALA A 334 18.78 -20.17 -3.82
N VAL A 335 17.92 -19.52 -3.02
CA VAL A 335 16.96 -20.21 -2.12
C VAL A 335 16.00 -21.10 -2.91
N ALA A 336 15.43 -20.58 -3.99
CA ALA A 336 14.51 -21.31 -4.85
C ALA A 336 15.19 -22.52 -5.50
N SER A 337 16.41 -22.36 -5.99
CA SER A 337 17.21 -23.41 -6.62
C SER A 337 17.42 -24.61 -5.71
N VAL A 338 17.73 -24.38 -4.43
CA VAL A 338 17.92 -25.49 -3.47
C VAL A 338 16.63 -26.30 -3.32
N GLY A 339 15.48 -25.66 -3.09
CA GLY A 339 14.22 -26.37 -2.90
C GLY A 339 13.74 -27.10 -4.17
N VAL A 340 13.84 -26.45 -5.34
CA VAL A 340 13.43 -27.06 -6.62
C VAL A 340 14.39 -28.19 -7.03
N PHE A 341 15.69 -28.04 -6.77
CA PHE A 341 16.67 -29.11 -6.95
C PHE A 341 16.36 -30.32 -6.07
N ASN A 342 16.01 -30.13 -4.80
CA ASN A 342 15.68 -31.25 -3.91
C ASN A 342 14.41 -31.98 -4.34
N TYR A 343 13.39 -31.24 -4.77
CA TYR A 343 12.23 -31.86 -5.44
C TYR A 343 12.68 -32.69 -6.64
N TRP A 344 13.45 -32.10 -7.56
CA TRP A 344 13.94 -32.81 -8.75
C TRP A 344 14.76 -34.06 -8.38
N TRP A 345 15.67 -33.94 -7.42
CA TRP A 345 16.57 -35.01 -7.00
C TRP A 345 15.81 -36.20 -6.45
N SER A 346 14.88 -35.97 -5.52
CA SER A 346 14.06 -37.03 -4.93
C SER A 346 13.15 -37.75 -5.93
N HIS A 347 12.77 -37.10 -7.04
CA HIS A 347 11.94 -37.68 -8.10
C HIS A 347 12.75 -38.16 -9.32
N HIS A 348 14.08 -38.01 -9.31
CA HIS A 348 14.90 -38.36 -10.47
C HIS A 348 15.06 -39.89 -10.58
N PRO A 349 14.74 -40.52 -11.73
CA PRO A 349 14.75 -41.99 -11.86
C PRO A 349 16.09 -42.65 -11.52
N ARG A 350 17.21 -41.97 -11.82
CA ARG A 350 18.57 -42.50 -11.58
C ARG A 350 19.18 -42.09 -10.24
N TYR A 351 18.78 -40.94 -9.69
CA TYR A 351 19.51 -40.32 -8.58
C TYR A 351 18.67 -40.23 -7.30
N GLY A 352 17.35 -40.42 -7.36
CA GLY A 352 16.46 -40.35 -6.20
C GLY A 352 16.81 -41.36 -5.11
N ALA A 353 17.23 -42.57 -5.50
CA ALA A 353 17.68 -43.59 -4.55
C ALA A 353 18.93 -43.18 -3.73
N LEU A 354 19.70 -42.18 -4.19
CA LEU A 354 20.84 -41.66 -3.41
C LEU A 354 20.38 -40.89 -2.17
N VAL A 355 19.17 -40.31 -2.18
CA VAL A 355 18.59 -39.62 -1.01
C VAL A 355 18.44 -40.61 0.15
N GLU A 356 18.04 -41.85 -0.14
CA GLU A 356 17.89 -42.91 0.86
C GLU A 356 19.23 -43.33 1.48
N LYS A 357 20.34 -43.22 0.74
CA LYS A 357 21.69 -43.55 1.23
C LYS A 357 22.27 -42.52 2.19
N LEU A 358 21.70 -41.31 2.26
CA LEU A 358 22.21 -40.27 3.15
C LEU A 358 21.92 -40.62 4.62
N PRO A 359 22.92 -40.55 5.51
CA PRO A 359 22.70 -40.66 6.94
C PRO A 359 21.93 -39.45 7.44
N PHE A 360 21.13 -39.63 8.50
CA PHE A 360 20.29 -38.56 9.04
C PHE A 360 21.11 -37.33 9.47
N GLY A 361 22.34 -37.51 9.95
CA GLY A 361 23.25 -36.40 10.28
C GLY A 361 23.56 -35.48 9.09
N ALA A 362 23.70 -36.04 7.88
CA ALA A 362 23.92 -35.26 6.66
C ALA A 362 22.67 -34.48 6.26
N ILE A 363 21.50 -35.11 6.35
CA ILE A 363 20.20 -34.45 6.13
C ILE A 363 20.00 -33.30 7.13
N GLN A 364 20.38 -33.50 8.39
CA GLN A 364 20.31 -32.48 9.43
C GLN A 364 21.24 -31.28 9.14
N ALA A 365 22.49 -31.54 8.73
CA ALA A 365 23.41 -30.48 8.34
C ALA A 365 22.88 -29.70 7.12
N TYR A 366 22.33 -30.41 6.13
CA TYR A 366 21.81 -29.80 4.92
C TYR A 366 20.60 -28.88 5.19
N ILE A 367 19.63 -29.32 6.00
CA ILE A 367 18.49 -28.47 6.34
C ILE A 367 18.91 -27.23 7.13
N TYR A 368 19.93 -27.31 7.98
CA TYR A 368 20.43 -26.14 8.70
C TYR A 368 21.13 -25.14 7.79
N ALA A 369 21.92 -25.61 6.82
CA ALA A 369 22.49 -24.75 5.79
C ALA A 369 21.39 -24.07 4.95
N PHE A 370 20.39 -24.82 4.50
CA PHE A 370 19.27 -24.28 3.73
C PHE A 370 18.44 -23.27 4.53
N LYS A 371 18.15 -23.55 5.80
CA LYS A 371 17.45 -22.61 6.70
C LYS A 371 18.28 -21.36 7.00
N GLY A 372 19.61 -21.48 7.08
CA GLY A 372 20.53 -20.35 7.17
C GLY A 372 20.44 -19.44 5.94
N LEU A 373 20.44 -20.03 4.74
CA LEU A 373 20.27 -19.30 3.49
C LEU A 373 18.92 -18.59 3.40
N GLN A 374 17.82 -19.26 3.80
CA GLN A 374 16.48 -18.65 3.86
C GLN A 374 16.44 -17.46 4.83
N GLN A 375 17.13 -17.56 5.98
CA GLN A 375 17.20 -16.47 6.95
C GLN A 375 18.05 -15.30 6.47
N LEU A 376 19.15 -15.58 5.78
CA LEU A 376 19.97 -14.55 5.14
C LEU A 376 19.19 -13.83 4.04
N ASN A 377 18.45 -14.59 3.21
CA ASN A 377 17.57 -14.00 2.20
C ASN A 377 16.60 -13.03 2.85
N LEU A 378 15.89 -13.51 3.86
CA LEU A 378 14.90 -12.72 4.56
C LEU A 378 15.46 -11.50 5.30
N PHE A 379 16.74 -11.50 5.66
CA PHE A 379 17.43 -10.35 6.26
C PHE A 379 17.86 -9.32 5.22
N LEU A 380 18.35 -9.77 4.06
CA LEU A 380 18.86 -8.93 2.98
C LEU A 380 17.82 -8.52 1.94
N TYR A 381 16.64 -9.12 1.97
CA TYR A 381 15.59 -8.96 0.97
C TYR A 381 15.10 -7.51 0.79
N ARG A 382 14.94 -7.09 -0.47
CA ARG A 382 14.23 -5.88 -0.95
C ARG A 382 13.81 -6.03 -2.41
N PRO A 383 12.74 -5.34 -2.87
CA PRO A 383 11.43 -5.16 -2.28
C PRO A 383 10.36 -5.90 -3.11
N PHE A 384 9.16 -5.99 -2.53
CA PHE A 384 7.94 -6.34 -3.24
C PHE A 384 7.69 -5.45 -4.46
N PRO A 385 6.88 -5.92 -5.45
CA PRO A 385 6.38 -5.02 -6.47
C PRO A 385 5.72 -3.83 -5.77
N PRO A 386 5.91 -2.60 -6.28
CA PRO A 386 5.20 -1.46 -5.74
C PRO A 386 3.71 -1.76 -5.82
N GLU A 387 3.01 -1.71 -4.68
CA GLU A 387 1.56 -1.80 -4.65
C GLU A 387 0.94 -0.54 -5.25
N ASP A 388 -0.36 -0.32 -5.07
CA ASP A 388 -1.04 0.92 -5.43
C ASP A 388 -0.60 2.10 -4.52
N LYS A 389 0.69 2.15 -4.15
CA LYS A 389 1.32 3.21 -3.36
C LYS A 389 1.89 4.26 -4.29
N VAL A 390 1.43 5.49 -4.13
CA VAL A 390 1.82 6.66 -4.92
C VAL A 390 2.47 7.69 -4.00
N SER A 391 3.76 7.91 -4.18
CA SER A 391 4.46 9.01 -3.50
C SER A 391 4.18 10.32 -4.21
N ILE A 392 3.90 11.39 -3.47
CA ILE A 392 3.72 12.74 -4.00
C ILE A 392 4.70 13.68 -3.32
N ILE A 393 5.41 14.52 -4.09
CA ILE A 393 6.35 15.52 -3.56
C ILE A 393 6.12 16.89 -4.23
N GLY A 394 6.52 17.94 -3.52
CA GLY A 394 6.59 19.29 -4.05
C GLY A 394 5.40 20.19 -3.72
N ALA A 395 4.47 19.66 -2.93
CA ALA A 395 3.35 20.38 -2.36
C ALA A 395 3.12 19.98 -0.89
N THR A 396 2.42 20.84 -0.15
CA THR A 396 2.09 20.66 1.27
C THR A 396 0.64 21.02 1.52
N VAL A 397 0.06 20.49 2.61
CA VAL A 397 -1.26 20.93 3.08
C VAL A 397 -1.13 22.29 3.77
N THR A 398 -0.05 22.48 4.52
CA THR A 398 0.25 23.71 5.26
C THR A 398 0.79 24.82 4.36
N GLY A 399 0.39 26.06 4.64
CA GLY A 399 1.01 27.26 4.09
C GLY A 399 0.41 27.68 2.76
N ASN A 400 0.99 27.21 1.66
CA ASN A 400 0.57 27.63 0.32
C ASN A 400 -0.66 26.84 -0.14
N ARG A 401 -1.84 27.47 -0.10
CA ARG A 401 -3.12 26.85 -0.47
C ARG A 401 -3.21 26.49 -1.95
N GLY A 402 -2.37 27.10 -2.79
CA GLY A 402 -2.19 26.65 -4.16
C GLY A 402 -1.47 25.31 -4.25
N ALA A 403 -0.42 25.11 -3.46
CA ALA A 403 0.26 23.82 -3.39
C ALA A 403 -0.66 22.75 -2.79
N GLU A 404 -1.42 23.08 -1.75
CA GLU A 404 -2.47 22.21 -1.21
C GLU A 404 -3.45 21.78 -2.31
N ALA A 405 -4.02 22.73 -3.08
CA ALA A 405 -4.91 22.43 -4.20
C ALA A 405 -4.28 21.44 -5.20
N MET A 406 -3.01 21.63 -5.54
CA MET A 406 -2.29 20.73 -6.45
C MET A 406 -2.12 19.31 -5.87
N LEU A 407 -1.77 19.21 -4.58
CA LEU A 407 -1.60 17.95 -3.86
C LEU A 407 -2.92 17.17 -3.79
N VAL A 408 -3.96 17.81 -3.27
CA VAL A 408 -5.24 17.14 -3.01
C VAL A 408 -5.95 16.78 -4.32
N THR A 409 -5.82 17.60 -5.37
CA THR A 409 -6.35 17.26 -6.69
C THR A 409 -5.63 16.04 -7.27
N THR A 410 -4.30 15.99 -7.15
CA THR A 410 -3.53 14.83 -7.65
C THR A 410 -3.95 13.55 -6.95
N LEU A 411 -4.10 13.62 -5.62
CA LEU A 411 -4.53 12.51 -4.80
C LEU A 411 -5.97 12.06 -5.14
N GLY A 412 -6.89 13.01 -5.21
CA GLY A 412 -8.29 12.77 -5.54
C GLY A 412 -8.49 12.16 -6.93
N ARG A 413 -7.83 12.72 -7.95
CA ARG A 413 -7.92 12.22 -9.33
C ARG A 413 -7.34 10.82 -9.50
N VAL A 414 -6.23 10.51 -8.82
CA VAL A 414 -5.69 9.14 -8.81
C VAL A 414 -6.64 8.20 -8.07
N ARG A 415 -7.20 8.62 -6.92
CA ARG A 415 -8.11 7.80 -6.11
C ARG A 415 -9.45 7.53 -6.81
N ASP A 416 -9.96 8.47 -7.59
CA ASP A 416 -11.19 8.25 -8.39
C ASP A 416 -11.04 7.07 -9.36
N ALA A 417 -9.83 6.84 -9.88
CA ALA A 417 -9.55 5.70 -10.76
C ALA A 417 -9.01 4.46 -10.03
N LEU A 418 -8.31 4.66 -8.90
CA LEU A 418 -7.73 3.63 -8.06
C LEU A 418 -8.19 3.83 -6.60
N PRO A 419 -9.41 3.39 -6.23
CA PRO A 419 -10.00 3.68 -4.92
C PRO A 419 -9.17 3.16 -3.74
N ASP A 420 -8.45 2.05 -3.93
CA ASP A 420 -7.60 1.43 -2.92
C ASP A 420 -6.16 1.99 -2.90
N ALA A 421 -5.85 2.99 -3.74
CA ALA A 421 -4.53 3.59 -3.78
C ALA A 421 -4.16 4.25 -2.45
N ARG A 422 -2.94 3.98 -2.01
CA ARG A 422 -2.33 4.58 -0.82
C ARG A 422 -1.41 5.71 -1.23
N PHE A 423 -1.39 6.77 -0.45
CA PHE A 423 -0.59 7.94 -0.79
C PHE A 423 0.45 8.23 0.27
N VAL A 424 1.65 8.60 -0.17
CA VAL A 424 2.72 9.06 0.72
C VAL A 424 3.10 10.48 0.31
N VAL A 425 2.76 11.44 1.15
CA VAL A 425 3.07 12.86 0.95
C VAL A 425 4.44 13.18 1.56
N HIS A 426 5.37 13.53 0.70
CA HIS A 426 6.72 13.97 1.05
C HIS A 426 6.71 15.47 1.35
N SER A 427 6.43 15.81 2.61
CA SER A 427 6.19 17.19 3.04
C SER A 427 7.43 17.87 3.60
N TYR A 428 7.60 19.17 3.31
CA TYR A 428 8.58 20.03 3.97
C TYR A 428 8.05 20.68 5.27
N PHE A 429 6.78 20.42 5.63
CA PHE A 429 6.15 20.73 6.92
C PHE A 429 5.52 19.47 7.55
N PRO A 430 6.31 18.41 7.78
CA PRO A 430 5.75 17.08 8.01
C PRO A 430 4.95 16.94 9.32
N GLU A 431 5.28 17.71 10.35
CA GLU A 431 4.55 17.67 11.62
C GLU A 431 3.16 18.29 11.48
N ARG A 432 3.09 19.51 10.95
CA ARG A 432 1.81 20.22 10.76
C ARG A 432 0.92 19.54 9.73
N ASP A 433 1.48 19.04 8.64
CA ASP A 433 0.69 18.30 7.64
C ASP A 433 0.12 16.99 8.23
N ARG A 434 0.85 16.30 9.13
CA ARG A 434 0.30 15.13 9.84
C ARG A 434 -0.89 15.45 10.73
N GLU A 435 -0.92 16.64 11.33
CA GLU A 435 -2.04 17.08 12.17
C GLU A 435 -3.29 17.42 11.34
N LEU A 436 -3.09 17.94 10.13
CA LEU A 436 -4.18 18.40 9.25
C LEU A 436 -4.79 17.28 8.41
N VAL A 437 -4.02 16.26 8.02
CA VAL A 437 -4.51 15.16 7.18
C VAL A 437 -5.44 14.25 7.99
N SER A 438 -6.72 14.29 7.67
CA SER A 438 -7.77 13.48 8.29
C SER A 438 -7.94 12.08 7.67
N ASP A 439 -7.32 11.85 6.52
CA ASP A 439 -7.50 10.65 5.70
C ASP A 439 -6.51 9.53 6.08
N LEU A 440 -7.04 8.38 6.50
CA LEU A 440 -6.26 7.19 6.91
C LEU A 440 -5.49 6.53 5.75
N GLY A 441 -5.85 6.79 4.50
CA GLY A 441 -5.16 6.30 3.30
C GLY A 441 -3.99 7.18 2.86
N VAL A 442 -3.69 8.25 3.61
CA VAL A 442 -2.64 9.23 3.29
C VAL A 442 -1.63 9.30 4.44
N GLU A 443 -0.38 8.93 4.15
CA GLU A 443 0.71 9.06 5.09
C GLU A 443 1.57 10.29 4.74
N VAL A 444 2.01 11.03 5.76
CA VAL A 444 2.93 12.16 5.59
C VAL A 444 4.29 11.81 6.16
N VAL A 445 5.34 11.97 5.34
CA VAL A 445 6.74 11.71 5.71
C VAL A 445 7.60 12.97 5.54
N ASP A 446 8.70 13.01 6.29
CA ASP A 446 9.63 14.15 6.29
C ASP A 446 10.43 14.22 4.99
N ALA A 447 10.27 15.31 4.26
CA ALA A 447 11.05 15.72 3.10
C ALA A 447 11.59 17.15 3.23
N THR A 448 11.90 17.57 4.46
CA THR A 448 12.63 18.82 4.72
C THR A 448 13.98 18.82 3.97
N PRO A 449 14.56 19.99 3.65
CA PRO A 449 15.88 20.05 3.02
C PRO A 449 16.96 19.26 3.77
N LEU A 450 16.88 19.21 5.11
CA LEU A 450 17.78 18.41 5.93
C LEU A 450 17.58 16.91 5.70
N ALA A 451 16.33 16.42 5.69
CA ALA A 451 16.03 15.01 5.42
C ALA A 451 16.46 14.60 3.99
N LEU A 452 16.26 15.46 2.98
CA LEU A 452 16.71 15.19 1.61
C LEU A 452 18.23 14.94 1.55
N VAL A 453 19.02 15.73 2.28
CA VAL A 453 20.48 15.62 2.29
C VAL A 453 20.98 14.48 3.18
N THR A 454 20.37 14.28 4.36
CA THR A 454 20.88 13.36 5.39
C THR A 454 20.27 11.96 5.33
N GLN A 455 19.10 11.81 4.72
CA GLN A 455 18.37 10.54 4.66
C GLN A 455 18.19 10.09 3.21
N TYR A 456 17.48 10.85 2.37
CA TYR A 456 17.19 10.42 1.00
C TYR A 456 18.46 10.18 0.18
N PHE A 457 19.34 11.17 0.13
CA PHE A 457 20.53 11.11 -0.70
C PHE A 457 21.48 9.96 -0.33
N PRO A 458 21.97 9.81 0.92
CA PRO A 458 22.94 8.76 1.24
C PRO A 458 22.35 7.35 1.11
N PHE A 459 21.11 7.14 1.54
CA PHE A 459 20.48 5.80 1.46
C PHE A 459 20.12 5.39 0.03
N SER A 460 19.72 6.34 -0.82
CA SER A 460 19.45 6.06 -2.24
C SER A 460 20.73 5.79 -3.03
N ILE A 461 21.84 6.50 -2.75
CA ILE A 461 23.14 6.20 -3.34
C ILE A 461 23.62 4.81 -2.90
N ALA A 462 23.57 4.51 -1.60
CA ALA A 462 23.98 3.21 -1.07
C ALA A 462 23.17 2.06 -1.70
N ASP A 463 21.84 2.20 -1.76
CA ASP A 463 20.97 1.20 -2.36
C ASP A 463 21.17 1.07 -3.87
N GLY A 464 21.34 2.20 -4.57
CA GLY A 464 21.63 2.22 -6.01
C GLY A 464 23.00 1.64 -6.39
N VAL A 465 23.98 1.67 -5.48
CA VAL A 465 25.28 0.99 -5.66
C VAL A 465 25.15 -0.50 -5.38
N LEU A 466 24.48 -0.88 -4.29
CA LEU A 466 24.27 -2.28 -3.92
C LEU A 466 23.40 -3.01 -4.96
N SER A 467 22.43 -2.34 -5.56
CA SER A 467 21.54 -2.95 -6.58
C SER A 467 22.29 -3.43 -7.81
N LYS A 468 23.42 -2.80 -8.16
CA LYS A 468 24.28 -3.22 -9.29
C LYS A 468 24.89 -4.61 -9.09
N VAL A 469 25.06 -5.05 -7.85
CA VAL A 469 25.54 -6.40 -7.51
C VAL A 469 24.41 -7.32 -7.03
N GLY A 470 23.15 -6.91 -7.24
CA GLY A 470 21.98 -7.69 -6.86
C GLY A 470 21.69 -7.70 -5.36
N LEU A 471 22.24 -6.73 -4.61
CA LEU A 471 21.96 -6.51 -3.19
C LEU A 471 21.12 -5.24 -3.01
N GLY A 472 20.59 -5.02 -1.82
CA GLY A 472 19.96 -3.76 -1.44
C GLY A 472 20.38 -3.35 -0.04
N VAL A 473 20.20 -2.09 0.33
CA VAL A 473 20.31 -1.73 1.75
C VAL A 473 19.21 -2.53 2.50
N PRO A 474 19.43 -3.09 3.70
CA PRO A 474 18.35 -3.74 4.44
C PRO A 474 17.18 -2.79 4.71
N ARG A 475 15.93 -3.26 4.59
CA ARG A 475 14.71 -2.45 4.87
C ARG A 475 14.75 -1.82 6.27
N SER A 476 15.20 -2.57 7.28
CA SER A 476 15.28 -2.14 8.68
C SER A 476 16.31 -1.02 8.95
N TRP A 477 17.25 -0.79 8.04
CA TRP A 477 18.25 0.28 8.18
C TRP A 477 17.82 1.56 7.45
N MET A 478 16.77 1.47 6.65
CA MET A 478 16.29 2.58 5.84
C MET A 478 15.42 3.52 6.68
N PRO A 479 15.67 4.83 6.64
CA PRO A 479 14.73 5.80 7.20
C PRO A 479 13.37 5.65 6.52
N ARG A 480 12.28 5.79 7.29
CA ARG A 480 10.90 5.54 6.83
C ARG A 480 10.59 6.29 5.54
N ASN A 481 10.96 7.55 5.46
CA ASN A 481 10.71 8.44 4.32
C ASN A 481 11.39 7.99 3.00
N VAL A 482 12.55 7.32 3.06
CA VAL A 482 13.23 6.71 1.91
C VAL A 482 12.65 5.34 1.59
N ARG A 483 12.25 4.58 2.63
CA ARG A 483 11.57 3.29 2.50
C ARG A 483 10.25 3.43 1.74
N GLU A 484 9.41 4.37 2.15
CA GLU A 484 8.14 4.63 1.48
C GLU A 484 8.35 5.07 0.02
N LEU A 485 9.39 5.85 -0.26
CA LEU A 485 9.73 6.25 -1.63
C LEU A 485 10.14 5.06 -2.50
N LYS A 486 11.00 4.16 -1.98
CA LYS A 486 11.45 2.96 -2.69
C LYS A 486 10.30 1.97 -2.96
N GLU A 487 9.34 1.91 -2.05
CA GLU A 487 8.19 1.00 -2.14
C GLU A 487 7.03 1.57 -2.96
N SER A 488 7.14 2.81 -3.44
CA SER A 488 6.10 3.45 -4.25
C SER A 488 6.22 3.10 -5.72
N ARG A 489 5.07 3.01 -6.40
CA ARG A 489 5.00 2.74 -7.83
C ARG A 489 5.52 3.88 -8.67
N VAL A 490 5.33 5.09 -8.18
CA VAL A 490 5.76 6.33 -8.82
C VAL A 490 5.99 7.38 -7.75
N LEU A 491 6.90 8.29 -8.02
CA LEU A 491 6.97 9.60 -7.39
C LEU A 491 6.32 10.63 -8.32
N VAL A 492 5.19 11.18 -7.91
CA VAL A 492 4.52 12.29 -8.60
C VAL A 492 5.04 13.60 -8.03
N ASP A 493 5.73 14.37 -8.86
CA ASP A 493 6.25 15.68 -8.53
C ASP A 493 5.29 16.77 -9.01
N VAL A 494 4.72 17.50 -8.05
CA VAL A 494 3.73 18.57 -8.25
C VAL A 494 4.30 19.95 -7.91
N PHE A 495 5.62 20.18 -8.05
CA PHE A 495 6.18 21.52 -7.90
C PHE A 495 5.56 22.52 -8.88
N GLY A 496 5.24 23.72 -8.40
CA GLY A 496 4.69 24.77 -9.27
C GLY A 496 5.67 25.28 -10.35
N VAL A 497 6.96 25.31 -10.03
CA VAL A 497 8.04 25.79 -10.92
C VAL A 497 9.29 24.95 -10.66
N SER A 498 9.93 24.45 -11.71
CA SER A 498 11.24 23.79 -11.61
C SER A 498 12.11 24.10 -12.83
N TYR A 499 13.43 23.86 -12.72
CA TYR A 499 14.39 23.99 -13.83
C TYR A 499 14.21 25.26 -14.69
N SER A 500 14.03 26.41 -14.04
CA SER A 500 13.82 27.70 -14.70
C SER A 500 14.97 28.63 -14.41
N ASP A 501 15.42 29.38 -15.42
CA ASP A 501 16.48 30.37 -15.26
C ASP A 501 16.09 31.47 -14.27
N GLY A 502 17.07 32.00 -13.54
CA GLY A 502 16.87 32.93 -12.41
C GLY A 502 16.43 32.26 -11.10
N ARG A 503 16.35 30.92 -11.07
CA ARG A 503 16.02 30.11 -9.88
C ARG A 503 17.09 29.06 -9.54
N GLU A 504 18.33 29.27 -9.96
CA GLU A 504 19.46 28.33 -9.82
C GLU A 504 19.74 27.96 -8.36
N LYS A 505 19.48 28.88 -7.41
CA LYS A 505 19.60 28.60 -5.97
C LYS A 505 18.70 27.46 -5.47
N PHE A 506 17.61 27.17 -6.19
CA PHE A 506 16.69 26.07 -5.88
C PHE A 506 16.99 24.79 -6.67
N LEU A 507 17.98 24.83 -7.57
CA LEU A 507 18.35 23.69 -8.41
C LEU A 507 18.79 22.46 -7.58
N PRO A 508 19.58 22.59 -6.48
CA PRO A 508 19.90 21.45 -5.63
C PRO A 508 18.65 20.79 -5.04
N PHE A 509 17.67 21.60 -4.62
CA PHE A 509 16.42 21.11 -4.06
C PHE A 509 15.57 20.37 -5.12
N ASN A 510 15.49 20.90 -6.35
CA ASN A 510 14.82 20.21 -7.47
C ASN A 510 15.48 18.86 -7.79
N VAL A 511 16.82 18.79 -7.74
CA VAL A 511 17.56 17.55 -7.97
C VAL A 511 17.32 16.56 -6.84
N LEU A 512 17.52 16.98 -5.59
CA LEU A 512 17.41 16.11 -4.41
C LEU A 512 15.98 15.64 -4.14
N SER A 513 14.96 16.33 -4.63
CA SER A 513 13.57 15.87 -4.52
C SER A 513 13.25 14.69 -5.44
N ASN A 514 13.97 14.55 -6.57
CA ASN A 514 13.63 13.57 -7.61
C ASN A 514 14.69 12.50 -7.82
N TRP A 515 15.97 12.86 -7.70
CA TRP A 515 17.09 11.95 -7.99
C TRP A 515 17.13 10.73 -7.05
N PRO A 516 16.84 10.85 -5.74
CA PRO A 516 16.75 9.69 -4.86
C PRO A 516 15.76 8.63 -5.35
N ALA A 517 14.59 9.03 -5.85
CA ALA A 517 13.60 8.11 -6.41
C ALA A 517 14.18 7.34 -7.60
N MET A 518 14.83 8.05 -8.52
CA MET A 518 15.47 7.46 -9.71
C MET A 518 16.57 6.46 -9.34
N LEU A 519 17.35 6.73 -8.29
CA LEU A 519 18.40 5.83 -7.79
C LEU A 519 17.82 4.56 -7.14
N LEU A 520 16.66 4.68 -6.49
CA LEU A 520 15.94 3.57 -5.86
C LEU A 520 15.15 2.72 -6.86
N GLY A 521 15.08 3.14 -8.12
CA GLY A 521 14.29 2.49 -9.17
C GLY A 521 12.83 2.94 -9.26
N THR A 522 12.42 3.93 -8.45
CA THR A 522 11.06 4.50 -8.46
C THR A 522 10.95 5.52 -9.61
N PRO A 523 10.06 5.32 -10.59
CA PRO A 523 9.89 6.27 -11.69
C PRO A 523 9.34 7.60 -11.20
N VAL A 524 9.76 8.70 -11.84
CA VAL A 524 9.32 10.06 -11.52
C VAL A 524 8.43 10.60 -12.62
N VAL A 525 7.27 11.13 -12.26
CA VAL A 525 6.33 11.83 -13.16
C VAL A 525 6.15 13.25 -12.65
N LYS A 526 6.36 14.25 -13.52
CA LYS A 526 6.21 15.67 -13.16
C LYS A 526 4.90 16.20 -13.73
N LEU A 527 4.01 16.70 -12.88
CA LEU A 527 2.70 17.21 -13.29
C LEU A 527 2.70 18.75 -13.38
N SER A 528 2.26 19.26 -14.54
CA SER A 528 1.97 20.66 -14.84
C SER A 528 2.90 21.70 -14.22
N GLN A 529 4.18 21.65 -14.57
CA GLN A 529 5.18 22.55 -14.00
C GLN A 529 5.53 23.68 -14.97
N ALA A 530 5.74 24.89 -14.45
CA ALA A 530 6.38 25.95 -15.22
C ALA A 530 7.88 25.64 -15.34
N LEU A 531 8.35 25.51 -16.58
CA LEU A 531 9.71 25.13 -16.98
C LEU A 531 10.21 26.13 -18.05
N GLY A 532 11.51 26.37 -18.13
CA GLY A 532 12.06 27.09 -19.29
C GLY A 532 13.09 28.18 -19.01
N GLY A 533 13.35 28.97 -20.05
CA GLY A 533 14.34 30.04 -20.05
C GLY A 533 15.79 29.58 -20.18
N TYR A 534 16.06 28.34 -20.64
CA TYR A 534 17.34 27.59 -20.60
C TYR A 534 18.59 28.22 -21.27
N ASP A 535 18.79 29.52 -21.14
CA ASP A 535 19.92 30.29 -21.64
C ASP A 535 21.18 30.02 -20.79
N GLY A 536 20.98 29.82 -19.48
CA GLY A 536 22.01 29.45 -18.51
C GLY A 536 22.52 28.02 -18.72
N LYS A 537 23.83 27.88 -18.99
CA LYS A 537 24.49 26.59 -19.24
C LYS A 537 24.27 25.55 -18.13
N LEU A 538 24.31 25.97 -16.87
CA LEU A 538 24.12 25.07 -15.71
C LEU A 538 22.69 24.54 -15.65
N ASN A 539 21.69 25.42 -15.67
CA ASN A 539 20.28 25.01 -15.62
C ASN A 539 19.95 24.14 -16.82
N ARG A 540 20.39 24.52 -18.04
CA ARG A 540 20.20 23.73 -19.26
C ARG A 540 20.75 22.31 -19.14
N ALA A 541 21.99 22.17 -18.66
CA ALA A 541 22.63 20.86 -18.52
C ALA A 541 21.92 19.98 -17.48
N VAL A 542 21.62 20.53 -16.30
CA VAL A 542 20.95 19.79 -15.22
C VAL A 542 19.51 19.45 -15.60
N ALA A 543 18.77 20.38 -16.24
CA ALA A 543 17.42 20.15 -16.72
C ALA A 543 17.39 19.04 -17.77
N LYS A 544 18.26 19.07 -18.78
CA LYS A 544 18.35 18.03 -19.80
C LYS A 544 18.60 16.65 -19.18
N TRP A 545 19.51 16.58 -18.21
CA TRP A 545 19.85 15.32 -17.55
C TRP A 545 18.73 14.79 -16.63
N MET A 546 18.15 15.64 -15.79
CA MET A 546 17.09 15.25 -14.85
C MET A 546 15.78 14.95 -15.57
N LEU A 547 15.31 15.85 -16.42
CA LEU A 547 14.03 15.69 -17.12
C LEU A 547 14.09 14.51 -18.09
N GLY A 548 15.23 14.26 -18.74
CA GLY A 548 15.43 13.10 -19.61
C GLY A 548 15.41 11.74 -18.90
N LYS A 549 15.46 11.71 -17.56
CA LYS A 549 15.36 10.49 -16.73
C LYS A 549 13.97 10.26 -16.15
N THR A 550 13.06 11.22 -16.30
CA THR A 550 11.68 11.06 -15.82
C THR A 550 10.89 10.14 -16.74
N ALA A 551 9.85 9.49 -16.20
CA ALA A 551 8.91 8.73 -17.01
C ALA A 551 8.06 9.67 -17.88
N LYS A 552 7.64 10.81 -17.33
CA LYS A 552 6.86 11.84 -18.02
C LYS A 552 7.02 13.21 -17.35
N VAL A 553 6.99 14.26 -18.17
CA VAL A 553 6.98 15.66 -17.76
C VAL A 553 5.84 16.37 -18.48
N PHE A 554 4.89 16.90 -17.71
CA PHE A 554 3.87 17.80 -18.24
C PHE A 554 4.29 19.25 -18.00
N ALA A 555 4.57 19.96 -19.10
CA ALA A 555 4.76 21.40 -19.07
C ALA A 555 3.39 22.07 -18.87
N ARG A 556 3.34 23.06 -17.97
CA ARG A 556 2.11 23.78 -17.60
C ARG A 556 1.53 24.64 -18.72
N GLY A 557 2.42 25.18 -19.55
CA GLY A 557 2.14 26.21 -20.54
C GLY A 557 2.78 25.87 -21.88
N ARG A 558 2.23 26.41 -22.99
CA ARG A 558 2.71 26.15 -24.34
C ARG A 558 4.12 26.71 -24.57
N ALA A 559 4.47 27.84 -23.96
CA ALA A 559 5.81 28.39 -24.03
C ALA A 559 6.80 27.53 -23.23
N SER A 560 6.40 27.08 -22.03
CA SER A 560 7.18 26.08 -21.27
C SER A 560 7.42 24.81 -22.07
N GLU A 561 6.39 24.28 -22.72
CA GLU A 561 6.49 23.09 -23.58
C GLU A 561 7.50 23.30 -24.70
N ALA A 562 7.38 24.41 -25.45
CA ALA A 562 8.28 24.73 -26.56
C ALA A 562 9.74 24.88 -26.11
N MET A 563 9.98 25.61 -25.00
CA MET A 563 11.32 25.77 -24.43
C MET A 563 11.92 24.45 -23.96
N THR A 564 11.13 23.59 -23.30
CA THR A 564 11.59 22.29 -22.81
C THR A 564 11.84 21.30 -23.95
N ARG A 565 11.04 21.36 -25.02
CA ARG A 565 11.24 20.56 -26.24
C ARG A 565 12.61 20.85 -26.88
N ALA A 566 13.08 22.09 -26.83
CA ALA A 566 14.40 22.51 -27.32
C ALA A 566 15.61 21.90 -26.55
N LEU A 567 15.39 21.22 -25.42
CA LEU A 567 16.43 20.45 -24.74
C LEU A 567 16.76 19.13 -25.45
N GLY A 568 15.89 18.68 -26.37
CA GLY A 568 16.01 17.39 -27.05
C GLY A 568 15.64 16.21 -26.15
N LEU A 569 14.55 16.34 -25.39
CA LEU A 569 13.94 15.21 -24.67
C LEU A 569 13.25 14.27 -25.66
N LYS A 570 13.03 13.01 -25.27
CA LYS A 570 12.25 12.07 -26.08
C LYS A 570 10.80 12.56 -26.20
N GLU A 571 10.16 12.31 -27.33
CA GLU A 571 8.82 12.80 -27.61
C GLU A 571 7.80 12.25 -26.62
N GLU A 572 7.94 10.97 -26.23
CA GLU A 572 7.09 10.33 -25.24
C GLU A 572 7.28 10.88 -23.81
N THR A 573 8.42 11.51 -23.51
CA THR A 573 8.72 12.04 -22.16
C THR A 573 8.05 13.39 -21.91
N LEU A 574 7.90 14.23 -22.93
CA LEU A 574 7.31 15.56 -22.78
C LEU A 574 5.82 15.56 -23.15
N GLY A 575 5.02 16.23 -22.34
CA GLY A 575 3.62 16.51 -22.62
C GLY A 575 3.25 17.92 -22.18
N PHE A 576 2.03 18.32 -22.51
CA PHE A 576 1.43 19.58 -22.08
C PHE A 576 0.17 19.28 -21.29
N ALA A 577 -0.01 19.97 -20.16
CA ALA A 577 -1.27 20.00 -19.43
C ALA A 577 -1.33 21.30 -18.62
N PRO A 578 -2.47 22.03 -18.64
CA PRO A 578 -2.70 23.13 -17.71
C PRO A 578 -2.59 22.70 -16.25
N ASP A 579 -2.40 23.67 -15.36
CA ASP A 579 -2.22 23.45 -13.93
C ASP A 579 -3.22 22.44 -13.34
N VAL A 580 -2.70 21.53 -12.52
CA VAL A 580 -3.48 20.45 -11.89
C VAL A 580 -4.69 20.97 -11.11
N ALA A 581 -4.63 22.19 -10.56
CA ALA A 581 -5.70 22.76 -9.74
C ALA A 581 -6.98 23.13 -10.53
N PHE A 582 -6.93 23.12 -11.87
CA PHE A 582 -8.14 23.21 -12.70
C PHE A 582 -9.07 22.00 -12.51
N ALA A 583 -8.50 20.82 -12.22
CA ALA A 583 -9.26 19.59 -11.96
C ALA A 583 -9.68 19.43 -10.48
N TYR A 584 -9.53 20.46 -9.65
CA TYR A 584 -9.87 20.39 -8.23
C TYR A 584 -11.38 20.25 -8.01
N GLU A 585 -11.75 19.38 -7.06
CA GLU A 585 -13.09 19.28 -6.50
C GLU A 585 -13.07 19.40 -4.96
N PRO A 586 -14.11 19.98 -4.32
CA PRO A 586 -14.16 20.13 -2.86
C PRO A 586 -14.02 18.81 -2.09
N ARG A 587 -14.55 17.70 -2.63
CA ARG A 587 -14.47 16.36 -2.02
C ARG A 587 -13.05 15.81 -1.90
N TYR A 588 -12.06 16.43 -2.53
CA TYR A 588 -10.67 16.02 -2.43
C TYR A 588 -9.95 16.60 -1.21
N ALA A 589 -10.57 17.53 -0.47
CA ALA A 589 -9.94 18.17 0.69
C ALA A 589 -9.47 17.14 1.73
N LEU A 590 -8.28 17.37 2.31
CA LEU A 590 -7.69 16.50 3.34
C LEU A 590 -7.85 17.05 4.76
N SER A 591 -8.20 18.33 4.90
CA SER A 591 -8.45 19.05 6.15
C SER A 591 -9.77 19.82 6.05
N ASP A 592 -10.33 20.27 7.18
CA ASP A 592 -11.38 21.30 7.23
C ASP A 592 -11.01 22.32 8.32
N GLU A 593 -10.35 23.40 7.92
CA GLU A 593 -9.75 24.39 8.82
C GLU A 593 -10.74 25.53 9.10
N ASN A 594 -10.95 25.86 10.37
CA ASN A 594 -11.83 26.93 10.85
C ASN A 594 -13.24 26.96 10.19
N PRO A 595 -14.02 25.87 10.19
CA PRO A 595 -15.31 25.80 9.47
C PRO A 595 -16.34 26.85 9.94
N ALA A 596 -16.40 27.15 11.24
CA ALA A 596 -17.30 28.19 11.75
C ALA A 596 -16.95 29.60 11.23
N PHE A 597 -15.66 29.90 11.09
CA PHE A 597 -15.20 31.18 10.53
C PHE A 597 -15.51 31.26 9.03
N ARG A 598 -15.29 30.17 8.28
CA ARG A 598 -15.68 30.05 6.86
C ARG A 598 -17.17 30.36 6.70
N ASP A 599 -18.01 29.67 7.46
CA ASP A 599 -19.46 29.78 7.32
C ASP A 599 -19.97 31.17 7.70
N ALA A 600 -19.41 31.79 8.75
CA ALA A 600 -19.72 33.16 9.12
C ALA A 600 -19.30 34.17 8.03
N THR A 601 -18.12 33.99 7.44
CA THR A 601 -17.61 34.86 6.36
C THR A 601 -18.48 34.75 5.11
N VAL A 602 -18.83 33.52 4.71
CA VAL A 602 -19.74 33.25 3.57
C VAL A 602 -21.12 33.86 3.82
N ALA A 603 -21.68 33.67 5.03
CA ALA A 603 -22.97 34.25 5.39
C ALA A 603 -22.95 35.78 5.32
N ARG A 604 -21.87 36.42 5.79
CA ARG A 604 -21.70 37.87 5.73
C ARG A 604 -21.64 38.39 4.30
N LEU A 605 -20.88 37.75 3.41
CA LEU A 605 -20.81 38.15 2.01
C LEU A 605 -22.17 38.01 1.30
N ARG A 606 -22.89 36.92 1.58
CA ARG A 606 -24.26 36.72 1.07
C ARG A 606 -25.24 37.77 1.55
N GLU A 607 -25.17 38.12 2.84
CA GLU A 607 -26.02 39.16 3.43
C GLU A 607 -25.81 40.51 2.72
N LEU A 608 -24.55 40.94 2.56
CA LEU A 608 -24.20 42.18 1.87
C LEU A 608 -24.70 42.18 0.42
N ARG A 609 -24.47 41.08 -0.30
CA ARG A 609 -24.91 40.93 -1.69
C ARG A 609 -26.45 40.93 -1.82
N ALA A 610 -27.15 40.31 -0.88
CA ALA A 610 -28.61 40.38 -0.81
C ALA A 610 -29.13 41.80 -0.53
N GLY A 611 -28.31 42.65 0.10
CA GLY A 611 -28.54 44.09 0.27
C GLY A 611 -28.40 44.91 -1.02
N GLY A 612 -27.94 44.30 -2.13
CA GLY A 612 -27.71 44.96 -3.42
C GLY A 612 -26.28 45.42 -3.65
N ASP A 613 -25.35 45.13 -2.72
CA ASP A 613 -23.93 45.45 -2.88
C ASP A 613 -23.24 44.45 -3.83
N GLU A 614 -22.24 44.92 -4.56
CA GLU A 614 -21.37 44.07 -5.37
C GLU A 614 -20.08 43.71 -4.60
N VAL A 615 -19.69 42.44 -4.64
CA VAL A 615 -18.55 41.91 -3.89
C VAL A 615 -17.31 41.79 -4.77
N LEU A 616 -16.28 42.57 -4.46
CA LEU A 616 -14.95 42.45 -5.05
C LEU A 616 -13.99 41.76 -4.07
N VAL A 617 -13.51 40.58 -4.45
CA VAL A 617 -12.43 39.89 -3.76
C VAL A 617 -11.08 40.43 -4.22
N LEU A 618 -10.31 40.98 -3.29
CA LEU A 618 -8.98 41.52 -3.53
C LEU A 618 -7.94 40.57 -2.92
N SER A 619 -7.38 39.69 -3.75
CA SER A 619 -6.33 38.78 -3.30
C SER A 619 -5.01 39.52 -3.14
N VAL A 620 -4.41 39.41 -1.96
CA VAL A 620 -3.11 40.02 -1.62
C VAL A 620 -1.98 39.00 -1.69
N SER A 621 -0.73 39.48 -1.82
CA SER A 621 0.41 38.59 -2.06
C SER A 621 1.70 39.05 -1.41
N ALA A 622 2.21 38.25 -0.48
CA ALA A 622 3.54 38.42 0.10
C ALA A 622 4.68 38.44 -0.94
N VAL A 623 4.48 37.75 -2.07
CA VAL A 623 5.51 37.72 -3.12
C VAL A 623 5.50 39.00 -3.95
N VAL A 624 4.32 39.52 -4.30
CA VAL A 624 4.20 40.83 -4.98
C VAL A 624 4.72 41.93 -4.06
N ARG A 625 4.32 41.90 -2.77
CA ARG A 625 4.82 42.81 -1.74
C ARG A 625 6.35 42.82 -1.65
N GLN A 626 7.00 41.64 -1.63
CA GLN A 626 8.46 41.56 -1.60
C GLN A 626 9.11 42.19 -2.86
N LYS A 627 8.49 42.03 -4.03
CA LYS A 627 8.97 42.62 -5.29
C LYS A 627 8.77 44.14 -5.34
N CYS A 628 7.63 44.64 -4.87
CA CYS A 628 7.37 46.07 -4.69
C CYS A 628 8.38 46.69 -3.73
N LYS A 629 8.62 46.05 -2.57
CA LYS A 629 9.61 46.51 -1.58
C LYS A 629 11.01 46.63 -2.15
N LYS A 630 11.45 45.68 -2.99
CA LYS A 630 12.76 45.76 -3.69
C LYS A 630 12.89 46.95 -4.63
N ARG A 631 11.77 47.56 -5.01
CA ARG A 631 11.69 48.73 -5.90
C ARG A 631 11.35 50.02 -5.15
N GLY A 632 11.27 49.98 -3.82
CA GLY A 632 10.88 51.13 -3.01
C GLY A 632 9.40 51.47 -3.06
N LEU A 633 8.54 50.56 -3.53
CA LEU A 633 7.09 50.74 -3.56
C LEU A 633 6.46 50.18 -2.27
N ASP A 634 5.59 50.97 -1.64
CA ASP A 634 4.79 50.54 -0.49
C ASP A 634 3.51 49.86 -0.99
N TYR A 635 3.56 48.53 -1.08
CA TYR A 635 2.44 47.72 -1.56
C TYR A 635 1.22 47.85 -0.65
N GLU A 636 1.43 47.79 0.66
CA GLU A 636 0.38 47.89 1.67
C GLU A 636 -0.34 49.26 1.59
N ALA A 637 0.39 50.36 1.38
CA ALA A 637 -0.21 51.70 1.18
C ALA A 637 -1.07 51.77 -0.08
N VAL A 638 -0.55 51.27 -1.22
CA VAL A 638 -1.29 51.27 -2.49
C VAL A 638 -2.57 50.45 -2.38
N MET A 639 -2.49 49.24 -1.82
CA MET A 639 -3.66 48.37 -1.67
C MET A 639 -4.68 48.95 -0.69
N ALA A 640 -4.24 49.62 0.38
CA ALA A 640 -5.14 50.33 1.30
C ALA A 640 -5.86 51.52 0.64
N GLU A 641 -5.15 52.32 -0.16
CA GLU A 641 -5.77 53.42 -0.94
C GLU A 641 -6.79 52.88 -1.95
N VAL A 642 -6.43 51.86 -2.72
CA VAL A 642 -7.34 51.20 -3.66
C VAL A 642 -8.57 50.66 -2.94
N THR A 643 -8.40 49.99 -1.79
CA THR A 643 -9.50 49.47 -0.98
C THR A 643 -10.43 50.60 -0.50
N ARG A 644 -9.88 51.69 0.06
CA ARG A 644 -10.69 52.86 0.48
C ARG A 644 -11.50 53.44 -0.68
N ARG A 645 -10.90 53.55 -1.87
CA ARG A 645 -11.56 54.11 -3.06
C ARG A 645 -12.65 53.20 -3.63
N LEU A 646 -12.48 51.87 -3.54
CA LEU A 646 -13.52 50.91 -3.93
C LEU A 646 -14.70 50.91 -2.94
N LEU A 647 -14.42 50.94 -1.63
CA LEU A 647 -15.46 51.06 -0.60
C LEU A 647 -16.25 52.38 -0.76
N ALA A 648 -15.57 53.50 -1.05
CA ALA A 648 -16.21 54.78 -1.30
C ALA A 648 -17.14 54.79 -2.53
N ARG A 649 -16.93 53.85 -3.47
CA ARG A 649 -17.76 53.67 -4.68
C ARG A 649 -18.97 52.76 -4.46
N GLY A 650 -19.14 52.20 -3.28
CA GLY A 650 -20.27 51.31 -2.99
C GLY A 650 -19.91 49.83 -2.92
N LEU A 651 -18.72 49.42 -3.34
CA LEU A 651 -18.36 47.99 -3.40
C LEU A 651 -18.05 47.44 -2.01
N VAL A 652 -18.37 46.16 -1.82
CA VAL A 652 -17.83 45.34 -0.74
C VAL A 652 -16.46 44.85 -1.15
N VAL A 653 -15.46 45.03 -0.28
CA VAL A 653 -14.09 44.58 -0.54
C VAL A 653 -13.73 43.48 0.44
N ALA A 654 -13.47 42.28 -0.08
CA ALA A 654 -12.99 41.15 0.70
C ALA A 654 -11.46 40.97 0.51
N LEU A 655 -10.68 41.25 1.55
CA LEU A 655 -9.23 41.03 1.53
C LEU A 655 -8.94 39.53 1.70
N PHE A 656 -8.26 38.94 0.70
CA PHE A 656 -8.24 37.50 0.51
C PHE A 656 -6.81 36.91 0.42
N PRO A 657 -6.46 35.92 1.26
CA PRO A 657 -5.18 35.26 1.21
C PRO A 657 -5.22 34.05 0.27
N ASN A 658 -4.06 33.62 -0.23
CA ASN A 658 -3.93 32.29 -0.84
C ASN A 658 -2.71 31.52 -0.30
N ALA A 659 -2.03 32.09 0.69
CA ALA A 659 -1.12 31.36 1.54
C ALA A 659 -1.32 31.84 2.97
N THR A 660 -1.48 30.92 3.91
CA THR A 660 -1.85 31.24 5.29
C THR A 660 -1.07 30.36 6.25
N ARG A 661 -0.61 30.98 7.34
CA ARG A 661 0.01 30.30 8.49
C ARG A 661 -0.45 31.04 9.73
N GLU A 662 -1.59 30.65 10.27
CA GLU A 662 -2.15 31.28 11.46
C GLU A 662 -1.21 31.10 12.67
N GLY A 663 -1.12 32.11 13.53
CA GLY A 663 -0.25 32.09 14.72
C GLY A 663 1.23 32.38 14.46
N THR A 664 1.62 32.84 13.25
CA THR A 664 2.99 33.29 12.97
C THR A 664 3.05 34.59 12.16
N ASP A 665 3.99 35.47 12.51
CA ASP A 665 4.28 36.70 11.77
C ASP A 665 5.19 36.48 10.54
N SER A 666 5.58 35.22 10.28
CA SER A 666 6.41 34.89 9.13
C SER A 666 5.66 35.15 7.83
N LEU A 667 6.17 36.04 6.98
CA LEU A 667 5.63 36.32 5.64
C LEU A 667 5.92 35.22 4.61
N HIS A 668 6.68 34.18 4.97
CA HIS A 668 6.96 33.07 4.07
C HIS A 668 5.73 32.16 3.96
N ASN A 669 5.13 32.14 2.76
CA ASN A 669 3.85 31.47 2.50
C ASN A 669 2.73 31.92 3.47
N ASN A 670 2.68 33.21 3.78
CA ASN A 670 1.63 33.78 4.63
C ASN A 670 1.25 35.18 4.16
N ASP A 671 -0.03 35.36 3.83
CA ASP A 671 -0.63 36.62 3.41
C ASP A 671 -1.39 37.32 4.56
N LEU A 672 -1.68 36.61 5.66
CA LEU A 672 -2.45 37.13 6.79
C LEU A 672 -1.86 38.44 7.38
N PRO A 673 -0.53 38.57 7.59
CA PRO A 673 0.02 39.82 8.12
C PRO A 673 -0.16 41.02 7.16
N ILE A 674 -0.30 40.77 5.86
CA ILE A 674 -0.51 41.81 4.85
C ILE A 674 -1.96 42.27 4.88
N ILE A 675 -2.90 41.35 5.05
CA ILE A 675 -4.32 41.66 5.25
C ILE A 675 -4.49 42.54 6.49
N ALA A 676 -3.85 42.16 7.61
CA ALA A 676 -3.91 42.94 8.84
C ALA A 676 -3.34 44.37 8.66
N GLU A 677 -2.21 44.52 7.97
CA GLU A 677 -1.59 45.82 7.71
C GLU A 677 -2.41 46.70 6.75
N ILE A 678 -3.06 46.11 5.74
CA ILE A 678 -3.95 46.86 4.84
C ILE A 678 -5.20 47.29 5.61
N ALA A 679 -5.81 46.38 6.37
CA ALA A 679 -7.01 46.66 7.14
C ALA A 679 -6.78 47.79 8.17
N SER A 680 -5.63 47.80 8.86
CA SER A 680 -5.29 48.86 9.82
C SER A 680 -5.18 50.25 9.18
N ARG A 681 -4.72 50.32 7.92
CA ARG A 681 -4.61 51.57 7.13
C ARG A 681 -5.92 52.02 6.50
N VAL A 682 -6.85 51.09 6.24
CA VAL A 682 -8.19 51.39 5.71
C VAL A 682 -9.09 51.93 6.82
N GLY A 683 -9.03 51.33 8.02
CA GLY A 683 -9.93 51.63 9.14
C GLY A 683 -11.18 50.76 9.14
N ASN A 684 -12.15 51.13 9.98
CA ASN A 684 -13.40 50.38 10.13
C ASN A 684 -14.42 50.79 9.05
N ASP A 685 -14.80 49.86 8.17
CA ASP A 685 -15.92 49.96 7.24
C ASP A 685 -16.68 48.62 7.25
N GLU A 686 -18.01 48.64 7.37
CA GLU A 686 -18.83 47.42 7.46
C GLU A 686 -18.82 46.57 6.18
N ARG A 687 -18.41 47.17 5.06
CA ARG A 687 -18.24 46.52 3.74
C ARG A 687 -16.81 46.04 3.50
N LEU A 688 -15.89 46.24 4.45
CA LEU A 688 -14.57 45.61 4.44
C LEU A 688 -14.66 44.24 5.13
N VAL A 689 -14.50 43.17 4.36
CA VAL A 689 -14.51 41.79 4.88
C VAL A 689 -13.09 41.23 4.88
N LEU A 690 -12.69 40.62 5.99
CA LEU A 690 -11.33 40.08 6.15
C LEU A 690 -11.38 38.55 6.18
N VAL A 691 -10.59 37.92 5.32
CA VAL A 691 -10.29 36.48 5.42
C VAL A 691 -8.94 36.35 6.13
N ASP A 692 -8.97 36.46 7.45
CA ASP A 692 -7.78 36.64 8.31
C ASP A 692 -7.41 35.40 9.14
N ARG A 693 -8.06 34.26 8.90
CA ARG A 693 -7.76 32.97 9.56
C ARG A 693 -7.39 31.89 8.56
N ASP A 694 -6.83 30.79 9.05
CA ASP A 694 -6.49 29.64 8.18
C ASP A 694 -7.77 29.03 7.59
N LEU A 695 -7.84 28.98 6.26
CA LEU A 695 -8.83 28.22 5.51
C LEU A 695 -8.11 27.32 4.53
N ASN A 696 -8.56 26.06 4.44
CA ASN A 696 -8.09 25.12 3.43
C ASN A 696 -8.53 25.57 2.02
N THR A 697 -8.09 24.86 0.99
CA THR A 697 -8.46 25.19 -0.40
C THR A 697 -9.98 25.20 -0.62
N ALA A 698 -10.72 24.28 0.00
CA ALA A 698 -12.17 24.21 -0.13
C ALA A 698 -12.86 25.44 0.48
N GLY A 699 -12.44 25.85 1.68
CA GLY A 699 -12.96 26.99 2.40
C GLY A 699 -12.67 28.32 1.71
N LEU A 700 -11.45 28.49 1.18
CA LEU A 700 -11.12 29.67 0.37
C LEU A 700 -11.97 29.75 -0.90
N ARG A 701 -12.21 28.61 -1.58
CA ARG A 701 -13.11 28.56 -2.74
C ARG A 701 -14.57 28.84 -2.36
N ALA A 702 -15.02 28.40 -1.19
CA ALA A 702 -16.37 28.69 -0.70
C ALA A 702 -16.57 30.19 -0.46
N VAL A 703 -15.57 30.89 0.11
CA VAL A 703 -15.60 32.35 0.25
C VAL A 703 -15.57 33.04 -1.12
N LEU A 704 -14.68 32.60 -2.02
CA LEU A 704 -14.54 33.20 -3.35
C LEU A 704 -15.78 33.00 -4.24
N ALA A 705 -16.57 31.94 -4.02
CA ALA A 705 -17.80 31.67 -4.77
C ALA A 705 -18.89 32.73 -4.53
N GLU A 706 -18.79 33.52 -3.46
CA GLU A 706 -19.71 34.62 -3.16
C GLU A 706 -19.29 35.94 -3.81
N ALA A 707 -18.20 35.97 -4.58
CA ALA A 707 -17.68 37.17 -5.23
C ALA A 707 -18.35 37.43 -6.58
N ASP A 708 -18.61 38.70 -6.88
CA ASP A 708 -18.96 39.15 -8.22
C ASP A 708 -17.70 39.43 -9.06
N TYR A 709 -16.61 39.87 -8.42
CA TYR A 709 -15.35 40.22 -9.07
C TYR A 709 -14.13 39.68 -8.30
N LEU A 710 -13.07 39.30 -9.02
CA LEU A 710 -11.79 38.92 -8.44
C LEU A 710 -10.63 39.74 -9.03
N VAL A 711 -9.85 40.39 -8.16
CA VAL A 711 -8.53 40.93 -8.49
C VAL A 711 -7.46 40.06 -7.82
N ALA A 712 -6.83 39.19 -8.60
CA ALA A 712 -5.94 38.14 -8.10
C ALA A 712 -4.46 38.56 -8.09
N SER A 713 -3.82 38.65 -6.92
CA SER A 713 -2.34 38.80 -6.80
C SER A 713 -1.59 37.47 -6.61
N ARG A 714 -2.33 36.36 -6.55
CA ARG A 714 -1.83 35.00 -6.34
C ARG A 714 -2.30 34.11 -7.49
N PHE A 715 -1.36 33.32 -8.04
CA PHE A 715 -1.63 32.42 -9.18
C PHE A 715 -2.80 31.45 -8.95
N HIS A 716 -2.91 30.85 -7.76
CA HIS A 716 -3.98 29.89 -7.50
C HIS A 716 -5.30 30.55 -7.05
N ALA A 717 -5.27 31.80 -6.57
CA ALA A 717 -6.48 32.58 -6.39
C ALA A 717 -7.12 32.86 -7.77
N MET A 718 -6.29 33.24 -8.75
CA MET A 718 -6.73 33.36 -10.15
C MET A 718 -7.34 32.05 -10.65
N ILE A 719 -6.65 30.90 -10.55
CA ILE A 719 -7.23 29.61 -10.99
C ILE A 719 -8.55 29.30 -10.31
N ALA A 720 -8.66 29.54 -9.00
CA ALA A 720 -9.90 29.32 -8.26
C ALA A 720 -11.05 30.19 -8.80
N GLY A 721 -10.82 31.49 -9.03
CA GLY A 721 -11.83 32.39 -9.61
C GLY A 721 -12.27 31.97 -11.01
N LEU A 722 -11.30 31.63 -11.88
CA LEU A 722 -11.57 31.13 -13.22
C LEU A 722 -12.41 29.84 -13.20
N CYS A 723 -12.12 28.91 -12.29
CA CYS A 723 -12.87 27.66 -12.16
C CYS A 723 -14.31 27.87 -11.65
N LEU A 724 -14.51 28.89 -10.82
CA LEU A 724 -15.81 29.29 -10.28
C LEU A 724 -16.62 30.17 -11.25
N GLY A 725 -16.03 30.59 -12.37
CA GLY A 725 -16.67 31.48 -13.34
C GLY A 725 -16.74 32.94 -12.89
N VAL A 726 -15.96 33.33 -11.89
CA VAL A 726 -15.89 34.71 -11.39
C VAL A 726 -15.02 35.54 -12.36
N PRO A 727 -15.52 36.69 -12.87
CA PRO A 727 -14.70 37.65 -13.61
C PRO A 727 -13.38 37.91 -12.88
N THR A 728 -12.25 37.67 -13.55
CA THR A 728 -10.93 37.69 -12.91
C THR A 728 -9.97 38.61 -13.63
N MET A 729 -9.46 39.61 -12.91
CA MET A 729 -8.29 40.42 -13.27
C MET A 729 -7.07 39.95 -12.48
N VAL A 730 -5.87 40.07 -13.04
CA VAL A 730 -4.63 39.64 -12.38
C VAL A 730 -3.73 40.82 -12.09
N LEU A 731 -3.31 40.97 -10.83
CA LEU A 731 -2.23 41.85 -10.39
C LEU A 731 -0.96 41.00 -10.19
N GLY A 732 -0.20 40.79 -11.25
CA GLY A 732 0.78 39.71 -11.27
C GLY A 732 1.96 39.95 -12.19
N TRP A 733 2.82 38.94 -12.30
CA TRP A 733 4.00 39.02 -13.16
C TRP A 733 4.34 37.68 -13.79
N GLY A 734 4.84 37.76 -15.02
CA GLY A 734 5.55 36.68 -15.68
C GLY A 734 4.68 35.80 -16.57
N HIS A 735 5.36 35.13 -17.49
CA HIS A 735 4.81 34.31 -18.57
C HIS A 735 3.70 33.34 -18.10
N LYS A 736 3.84 32.76 -16.90
CA LYS A 736 2.88 31.78 -16.38
C LYS A 736 1.44 32.29 -16.23
N TYR A 737 1.23 33.57 -15.91
CA TYR A 737 -0.13 34.12 -15.79
C TYR A 737 -0.71 34.35 -17.18
N ALA A 738 0.09 34.93 -18.08
CA ALA A 738 -0.30 35.18 -19.46
C ALA A 738 -0.71 33.89 -20.18
N GLU A 739 0.05 32.80 -20.01
CA GLU A 739 -0.25 31.49 -20.63
C GLU A 739 -1.61 30.91 -20.20
N VAL A 740 -2.08 31.21 -18.98
CA VAL A 740 -3.39 30.74 -18.51
C VAL A 740 -4.51 31.66 -19.00
N LEU A 741 -4.30 32.98 -18.91
CA LEU A 741 -5.30 33.96 -19.34
C LEU A 741 -5.53 33.91 -20.86
N GLU A 742 -4.49 33.65 -21.66
CA GLU A 742 -4.58 33.48 -23.11
C GLU A 742 -5.46 32.28 -23.49
N GLN A 743 -5.40 31.18 -22.73
CA GLN A 743 -6.29 30.02 -22.94
C GLN A 743 -7.76 30.33 -22.70
N LEU A 744 -8.07 31.38 -21.95
CA LEU A 744 -9.43 31.84 -21.69
C LEU A 744 -9.77 33.12 -22.47
N GLU A 745 -8.84 33.57 -23.33
CA GLU A 745 -8.92 34.78 -24.14
C GLU A 745 -9.03 36.08 -23.32
N ILE A 746 -8.56 36.13 -22.08
CA ILE A 746 -8.68 37.31 -21.20
C ILE A 746 -7.31 37.90 -20.82
N GLY A 747 -6.32 37.75 -21.71
CA GLY A 747 -4.94 38.16 -21.49
C GLY A 747 -4.75 39.66 -21.24
N GLU A 748 -5.65 40.49 -21.77
CA GLU A 748 -5.67 41.94 -21.61
C GLU A 748 -5.98 42.40 -20.17
N HIS A 749 -6.51 41.50 -19.33
CA HIS A 749 -6.80 41.77 -17.92
C HIS A 749 -5.64 41.41 -16.98
N ALA A 750 -4.44 41.18 -17.54
CA ALA A 750 -3.21 41.10 -16.77
C ALA A 750 -2.61 42.49 -16.55
N TYR A 751 -2.40 42.86 -15.29
CA TYR A 751 -1.72 44.09 -14.89
C TYR A 751 -0.37 43.77 -14.25
N ASP A 752 0.68 44.41 -14.76
CA ASP A 752 2.03 44.24 -14.24
C ASP A 752 2.27 45.13 -13.01
N TYR A 753 2.68 44.51 -11.91
CA TYR A 753 3.08 45.21 -10.69
C TYR A 753 4.25 46.20 -10.90
N THR A 754 4.96 46.11 -12.02
CA THR A 754 6.08 47.02 -12.31
C THR A 754 5.67 48.48 -12.47
N SER A 755 4.42 48.74 -12.82
CA SER A 755 3.82 50.08 -12.92
C SER A 755 2.85 50.36 -11.78
N LEU A 756 2.96 49.66 -10.64
CA LEU A 756 1.98 49.72 -9.57
C LEU A 756 1.95 51.10 -8.90
N ASP A 757 0.85 51.79 -9.12
CA ASP A 757 0.39 52.96 -8.37
C ASP A 757 -1.14 52.88 -8.20
N ALA A 758 -1.68 53.58 -7.20
CA ALA A 758 -3.09 53.46 -6.83
C ALA A 758 -4.03 53.91 -7.96
N ASP A 759 -3.71 55.02 -8.63
CA ASP A 759 -4.55 55.59 -9.67
C ASP A 759 -4.56 54.73 -10.94
N SER A 760 -3.39 54.22 -11.35
CA SER A 760 -3.22 53.28 -12.47
C SER A 760 -3.92 51.96 -12.22
N LEU A 761 -3.81 51.39 -11.01
CA LEU A 761 -4.50 50.15 -10.66
C LEU A 761 -6.03 50.37 -10.62
N LEU A 762 -6.52 51.46 -10.03
CA LEU A 762 -7.96 51.79 -10.03
C LEU A 762 -8.49 51.99 -11.46
N THR A 763 -7.77 52.73 -12.31
CA THR A 763 -8.15 52.92 -13.72
C THR A 763 -8.30 51.57 -14.44
N ARG A 764 -7.43 50.61 -14.13
CA ARG A 764 -7.47 49.28 -14.72
C ARG A 764 -8.58 48.40 -14.15
N ILE A 765 -8.86 48.52 -12.85
CA ILE A 765 -10.00 47.87 -12.21
C ILE A 765 -11.30 48.40 -12.82
N ASP A 766 -11.44 49.72 -13.00
CA ASP A 766 -12.64 50.33 -13.59
C ASP A 766 -12.90 49.81 -15.01
N ALA A 767 -11.87 49.83 -15.86
CA ALA A 767 -11.97 49.28 -17.21
C ALA A 767 -12.27 47.77 -17.23
N PHE A 768 -11.88 47.04 -16.19
CA PHE A 768 -12.21 45.62 -16.03
C PHE A 768 -13.66 45.42 -15.58
N LEU A 769 -14.14 46.20 -14.60
CA LEU A 769 -15.51 46.14 -14.10
C LEU A 769 -16.52 46.43 -15.23
N GLU A 770 -16.24 47.43 -16.07
CA GLU A 770 -17.06 47.76 -17.25
C GLU A 770 -17.18 46.62 -18.27
N ARG A 771 -16.22 45.67 -18.28
CA ARG A 771 -16.16 44.55 -19.22
C ARG A 771 -16.39 43.19 -18.54
N SER A 772 -16.78 43.20 -17.27
CA SER A 772 -16.85 42.00 -16.45
C SER A 772 -17.79 40.93 -17.01
N ASP A 773 -18.91 41.33 -17.61
CA ASP A 773 -19.85 40.42 -18.30
C ASP A 773 -19.20 39.69 -19.49
N ASP A 774 -18.41 40.40 -20.30
CA ASP A 774 -17.64 39.80 -21.40
C ASP A 774 -16.57 38.84 -20.87
N VAL A 775 -15.86 39.25 -19.82
CA VAL A 775 -14.86 38.40 -19.15
C VAL A 775 -15.50 37.11 -18.63
N ALA A 776 -16.62 37.20 -17.90
CA ALA A 776 -17.36 36.03 -17.44
C ALA A 776 -17.82 35.14 -18.59
N ALA A 777 -18.33 35.73 -19.68
CA ALA A 777 -18.76 34.99 -20.86
C ALA A 777 -17.60 34.22 -21.53
N ARG A 778 -16.41 34.83 -21.63
CA ARG A 778 -15.21 34.21 -22.20
C ARG A 778 -14.64 33.11 -21.29
N ILE A 779 -14.66 33.32 -19.97
CA ILE A 779 -14.32 32.28 -18.98
C ILE A 779 -15.27 31.09 -19.14
N ARG A 780 -16.59 31.29 -19.05
CA ARG A 780 -17.59 30.21 -19.16
C ARG A 780 -17.45 29.41 -20.46
N ARG A 781 -17.13 30.09 -21.57
CA ARG A 781 -16.95 29.47 -22.89
C ARG A 781 -15.74 28.54 -22.96
N ASN A 782 -14.65 28.88 -22.27
CA ASN A 782 -13.36 28.20 -22.42
C ASN A 782 -12.99 27.31 -21.23
N ILE A 783 -13.57 27.52 -20.05
CA ILE A 783 -13.11 26.87 -18.81
C ILE A 783 -13.22 25.35 -18.83
N GLU A 784 -14.29 24.79 -19.39
CA GLU A 784 -14.47 23.33 -19.45
C GLU A 784 -13.43 22.66 -20.36
N ARG A 785 -13.01 23.32 -21.44
CA ARG A 785 -11.89 22.85 -22.26
C ARG A 785 -10.58 22.84 -21.46
N VAL A 786 -10.28 23.91 -20.74
CA VAL A 786 -9.05 24.00 -19.92
C VAL A 786 -9.05 22.96 -18.80
N LYS A 787 -10.20 22.71 -18.16
CA LYS A 787 -10.37 21.64 -17.17
C LYS A 787 -10.13 20.25 -17.79
N ALA A 788 -10.68 19.98 -18.96
CA ALA A 788 -10.45 18.72 -19.68
C ALA A 788 -8.98 18.52 -20.06
N GLU A 789 -8.31 19.57 -20.57
CA GLU A 789 -6.87 19.53 -20.87
C GLU A 789 -6.03 19.29 -19.61
N SER A 790 -6.40 19.90 -18.48
CA SER A 790 -5.74 19.64 -17.18
C SER A 790 -5.97 18.19 -16.73
N ALA A 791 -7.18 17.66 -16.91
CA ALA A 791 -7.55 16.30 -16.52
C ALA A 791 -6.75 15.22 -17.28
N ALA A 792 -6.38 15.47 -18.54
CA ALA A 792 -5.69 14.51 -19.40
C ALA A 792 -4.35 13.99 -18.84
N GLN A 793 -3.64 14.78 -18.02
CA GLN A 793 -2.41 14.32 -17.37
C GLN A 793 -2.68 13.22 -16.32
N PHE A 794 -3.85 13.27 -15.68
CA PHE A 794 -4.27 12.24 -14.74
C PHE A 794 -4.72 10.99 -15.46
N ASP A 795 -5.37 11.10 -16.61
CA ASP A 795 -5.73 9.93 -17.43
C ASP A 795 -4.47 9.18 -17.89
N TRP A 796 -3.43 9.92 -18.29
CA TRP A 796 -2.13 9.35 -18.59
C TRP A 796 -1.49 8.72 -17.34
N LEU A 797 -1.48 9.43 -16.20
CA LEU A 797 -0.88 8.96 -14.96
C LEU A 797 -1.58 7.69 -14.46
N VAL A 798 -2.91 7.65 -14.48
CA VAL A 798 -3.72 6.49 -14.14
C VAL A 798 -3.41 5.35 -15.10
N SER A 799 -3.38 5.58 -16.42
CA SER A 799 -2.99 4.53 -17.37
C SER A 799 -1.57 4.00 -17.12
N PHE A 800 -0.66 4.81 -16.59
CA PHE A 800 0.68 4.41 -16.17
C PHE A 800 0.67 3.63 -14.84
N LEU A 801 -0.25 3.98 -13.94
CA LEU A 801 -0.45 3.37 -12.62
C LEU A 801 -1.34 2.13 -12.62
N VAL A 802 -2.21 1.91 -13.60
CA VAL A 802 -2.92 0.64 -13.75
C VAL A 802 -1.89 -0.36 -14.26
N PRO A 803 -1.63 -1.49 -13.56
CA PRO A 803 -0.83 -2.55 -14.15
C PRO A 803 -1.48 -2.90 -15.50
N ARG A 804 -0.73 -2.89 -16.60
CA ARG A 804 -1.15 -3.64 -17.78
C ARG A 804 -1.13 -5.10 -17.38
N LEU A 805 -2.23 -5.53 -16.78
CA LEU A 805 -2.62 -6.91 -16.70
C LEU A 805 -2.83 -7.34 -18.15
N GLU A 806 -1.72 -7.67 -18.83
CA GLU A 806 -1.75 -8.80 -19.75
C GLU A 806 -1.97 -10.05 -18.89
N VAL A 807 -3.17 -10.13 -18.32
CA VAL A 807 -3.73 -11.37 -17.85
C VAL A 807 -3.95 -12.12 -19.13
N CYS A 808 -3.06 -13.07 -19.43
CA CYS A 808 -3.47 -14.21 -20.21
C CYS A 808 -4.65 -14.81 -19.44
N THR A 809 -5.84 -14.55 -19.94
CA THR A 809 -7.01 -15.33 -19.57
C THR A 809 -6.74 -16.77 -20.01
N PRO A 810 -7.34 -17.78 -19.36
CA PRO A 810 -7.28 -19.16 -19.85
C PRO A 810 -7.72 -19.30 -21.32
N ASP A 811 -8.46 -18.32 -21.85
CA ASP A 811 -8.93 -18.28 -23.24
C ASP A 811 -7.81 -17.90 -24.22
N ASP A 812 -6.73 -17.26 -23.76
CA ASP A 812 -5.53 -17.01 -24.59
C ASP A 812 -4.68 -18.29 -24.81
N ALA A 813 -5.08 -19.42 -24.20
CA ALA A 813 -4.47 -20.74 -24.40
C ALA A 813 -5.13 -21.56 -25.54
N GLU A 814 -6.15 -21.02 -26.21
CA GLU A 814 -6.81 -21.67 -27.35
C GLU A 814 -6.38 -21.08 -28.70
N THR A 815 -5.07 -20.97 -28.91
CA THR A 815 -4.53 -21.11 -30.27
C THR A 815 -3.45 -22.17 -30.23
N PRO A 816 -3.74 -23.41 -30.67
CA PRO A 816 -2.71 -24.41 -30.86
C PRO A 816 -1.89 -23.98 -32.08
N GLU A 817 -0.79 -23.26 -31.87
CA GLU A 817 0.26 -23.21 -32.88
C GLU A 817 0.74 -24.64 -33.10
N ARG A 818 0.33 -25.21 -34.25
CA ARG A 818 0.88 -26.47 -34.76
C ARG A 818 2.39 -26.32 -34.82
N PRO A 819 3.18 -27.27 -34.31
CA PRO A 819 4.62 -27.22 -34.48
C PRO A 819 4.94 -27.30 -35.97
N GLU A 820 5.66 -26.31 -36.50
CA GLU A 820 6.25 -26.40 -37.83
C GLU A 820 7.16 -27.64 -37.92
N PRO A 821 7.08 -28.42 -39.01
CA PRO A 821 7.98 -29.54 -39.18
C PRO A 821 9.39 -29.03 -39.38
N LEU A 822 10.30 -29.50 -38.52
CA LEU A 822 11.75 -29.33 -38.65
C LEU A 822 12.19 -29.60 -40.09
N ARG A 823 12.58 -28.54 -40.81
CA ARG A 823 13.33 -28.67 -42.07
C ARG A 823 14.66 -29.32 -41.73
N ARG A 824 14.83 -30.57 -42.17
CA ARG A 824 16.16 -31.13 -42.38
C ARG A 824 16.71 -30.47 -43.65
N GLU A 825 17.79 -29.72 -43.51
CA GLU A 825 18.62 -29.36 -44.66
C GLU A 825 19.68 -30.46 -44.90
N PRO A 826 20.11 -30.63 -46.17
CA PRO A 826 20.83 -31.81 -46.65
C PRO A 826 22.25 -31.99 -46.12
#